data_AF-B4ULP2-F1
#
_entry.id   AF-B4ULP2-F1
#
_cell.length_a   1.000
_cell.length_b   1.000
_cell.length_c   1.000
_cell.angle_alpha   90.00
_cell.angle_beta   90.00
_cell.angle_gamma   90.00
#
_symmetry.space_group_name_H-M   'P 1'
#
loop_
_entity.id
_entity.type
_entity.pdbx_description
1 polymer ?
#
loop_
_entity_poly.entity_id
_entity_poly.type
_entity_poly.pdbx_seq_one_letter_code
_entity_poly.pdbx_strand_id
1 'polypeptide(L)'
;MTATAPRAAALAAALAFTAGCSSSSSAELHLDEPSAVAMIQGVFEAEGRHPYLAIASTGDDALVLLDAVDDAPVLSPVAVWPLLVSVAPRPVRLAAGPLGDGGADLLVAISSGGTDLQLVDTWSGAPAVVSGRSVELAVLAPGAVIVDAVAAPVPALAGDTWAAEAGKVRVVAALSGNRVAVVEYARAADGGISAGTTAVQDVGFQPLSLAVNPADPRHVYAATADLLTGDAGAAVQGVAELDASLEPGTWTLRGLDARAPTRLVAAWTLRERRADSAADGAEAFEAAAVDRVYAVLGPGGCGRDERIGCGLAVLDPAAGGLVADPAGDMPYLAPLPLPATAVAIAISGPPARPPSSSADDALYVDPFMKIVPGSTGARATTAVAAVPCGDGDVYWVDLARWEIPNESSPLRSSSARTGVTAAEATLVDGSAQRLGLWTTTAAGAATLAVTEDAMIEAVQVTPGFTTTEDWTVAWQGVLPGLEARAAETGAAADGAPWVALQRTGAGGGVSPVARVHDPRLGVQLDDVVVVNAAALSGCAAEVEGRVTALLAPDAARPGGALALGPPPCTPEPTGSGAEDCTVRDAYLACAPALASGASGLVATVRAGGLLVTGSVTGYAGRAALDETGAGTAFALEYKAGSDPAAADEDALDAACPLVPWPWPDPLPAGAAAVACDAACRATCERLVLARKARRIHHLSETCTSGSDASDTADCLEAFPADRYPFPRANGPVIAFRAGVRRATSRPAEATQRGLALTLTTRSGLSPASRGDPSPSSSDSVSATAPMGAATFDRSGWSGHEADGYRFYVPYLDGHLIDFSPSEGSSETEELW
;
A
#
# COMPACT_ATOMS: atom_id res chain seq x y z
N MET A 1 21.80 -13.67 -87.03
CA MET A 1 22.52 -13.17 -85.84
C MET A 1 21.58 -13.27 -84.65
N THR A 2 21.61 -14.43 -83.98
CA THR A 2 21.85 -14.63 -82.51
C THR A 2 21.78 -13.39 -81.60
N ALA A 3 21.25 -13.37 -80.37
CA ALA A 3 20.91 -14.43 -79.41
C ALA A 3 20.01 -13.90 -78.25
N THR A 4 19.53 -14.86 -77.45
CA THR A 4 18.66 -14.88 -76.25
C THR A 4 19.27 -14.44 -74.90
N ALA A 5 18.40 -13.91 -74.01
CA ALA A 5 18.39 -13.91 -72.50
C ALA A 5 19.57 -13.27 -71.69
N PRO A 6 19.34 -12.58 -70.55
CA PRO A 6 18.95 -13.24 -69.28
C PRO A 6 17.98 -12.45 -68.36
N ARG A 7 16.86 -13.07 -67.96
CA ARG A 7 15.96 -12.61 -66.87
C ARG A 7 15.87 -13.60 -65.70
N ALA A 8 16.78 -14.57 -65.64
CA ALA A 8 16.75 -15.68 -64.68
C ALA A 8 17.80 -15.61 -63.55
N ALA A 9 18.60 -14.53 -63.45
CA ALA A 9 19.69 -14.44 -62.47
C ALA A 9 19.31 -13.75 -61.14
N ALA A 10 18.22 -12.95 -61.10
CA ALA A 10 17.81 -12.24 -59.88
C ALA A 10 16.88 -13.07 -58.97
N LEU A 11 16.23 -14.12 -59.49
CA LEU A 11 15.36 -14.99 -58.69
C LEU A 11 16.10 -16.16 -58.01
N ALA A 12 17.33 -16.46 -58.43
CA ALA A 12 18.13 -17.57 -57.88
C ALA A 12 18.99 -17.17 -56.67
N ALA A 13 19.18 -15.88 -56.40
CA ALA A 13 19.90 -15.40 -55.22
C ALA A 13 19.02 -15.33 -53.95
N ALA A 14 17.68 -15.33 -54.10
CA ALA A 14 16.74 -15.35 -52.98
C ALA A 14 16.39 -16.77 -52.49
N LEU A 15 16.64 -17.82 -53.31
CA LEU A 15 16.34 -19.21 -52.95
C LEU A 15 17.52 -19.95 -52.30
N ALA A 16 18.74 -19.41 -52.34
CA ALA A 16 19.94 -20.03 -51.75
C ALA A 16 20.13 -19.74 -50.24
N PHE A 17 19.23 -18.98 -49.61
CA PHE A 17 19.19 -18.78 -48.14
C PHE A 17 18.30 -19.79 -47.40
N THR A 18 17.69 -20.77 -48.10
CA THR A 18 16.68 -21.69 -47.51
C THR A 18 17.20 -23.07 -47.11
N ALA A 19 18.51 -23.30 -47.08
CA ALA A 19 19.06 -24.60 -46.68
C ALA A 19 20.29 -24.45 -45.78
N GLY A 20 20.06 -24.08 -44.52
CA GLY A 20 21.05 -24.18 -43.45
C GLY A 20 21.16 -22.93 -42.58
N CYS A 21 20.20 -22.72 -41.69
CA CYS A 21 20.32 -21.97 -40.43
C CYS A 21 18.99 -22.10 -39.67
N SER A 22 18.90 -23.06 -38.75
CA SER A 22 17.84 -23.15 -37.75
C SER A 22 18.16 -22.20 -36.58
N SER A 23 18.13 -20.91 -36.87
CA SER A 23 18.17 -19.84 -35.88
C SER A 23 17.25 -18.76 -36.41
N SER A 24 16.01 -18.75 -35.93
CA SER A 24 15.05 -17.68 -36.18
C SER A 24 15.69 -16.36 -35.81
N SER A 25 16.06 -15.55 -36.80
CA SER A 25 16.30 -14.13 -36.59
C SER A 25 14.92 -13.49 -36.38
N SER A 26 14.41 -13.56 -35.16
CA SER A 26 13.29 -12.72 -34.73
C SER A 26 13.73 -11.26 -34.91
N ALA A 27 12.85 -10.43 -35.44
CA ALA A 27 13.09 -9.00 -35.42
C ALA A 27 13.12 -8.60 -33.93
N GLU A 28 14.24 -8.04 -33.48
CA GLU A 28 14.39 -7.57 -32.10
C GLU A 28 13.36 -6.46 -31.84
N LEU A 29 12.60 -6.60 -30.75
CA LEU A 29 11.59 -5.64 -30.34
C LEU A 29 12.30 -4.43 -29.73
N HIS A 30 12.67 -3.45 -30.55
CA HIS A 30 13.27 -2.22 -30.04
C HIS A 30 12.16 -1.34 -29.44
N LEU A 31 11.99 -1.38 -28.11
CA LEU A 31 11.14 -0.43 -27.38
C LEU A 31 12.03 0.64 -26.73
N ASP A 32 11.89 1.89 -27.15
CA ASP A 32 12.59 3.02 -26.51
C ASP A 32 11.66 3.69 -25.48
N GLU A 33 11.90 3.45 -24.19
CA GLU A 33 11.10 3.96 -23.06
C GLU A 33 9.58 3.62 -23.19
N PRO A 34 9.17 2.34 -23.15
CA PRO A 34 7.76 1.98 -23.24
C PRO A 34 7.00 2.49 -22.01
N SER A 35 5.87 3.16 -22.26
CA SER A 35 5.20 4.01 -21.27
C SER A 35 3.76 3.59 -20.94
N ALA A 36 3.11 2.88 -21.86
CA ALA A 36 1.75 2.39 -21.71
C ALA A 36 1.51 1.20 -22.63
N VAL A 37 0.54 0.37 -22.25
CA VAL A 37 0.17 -0.83 -23.00
C VAL A 37 -1.35 -0.98 -23.02
N ALA A 38 -1.91 -1.45 -24.13
CA ALA A 38 -3.33 -1.72 -24.27
C ALA A 38 -3.58 -2.93 -25.17
N MET A 39 -4.61 -3.71 -24.83
CA MET A 39 -5.09 -4.82 -25.65
C MET A 39 -6.22 -4.37 -26.58
N ILE A 40 -6.15 -4.81 -27.83
CA ILE A 40 -7.17 -4.52 -28.85
C ILE A 40 -7.44 -5.73 -29.74
N GLN A 41 -8.65 -5.86 -30.25
CA GLN A 41 -8.96 -6.68 -31.42
C GLN A 41 -8.91 -5.80 -32.68
N GLY A 42 -7.92 -6.01 -33.55
CA GLY A 42 -7.68 -5.19 -34.75
C GLY A 42 -7.62 -6.02 -36.03
N VAL A 43 -7.47 -5.34 -37.18
CA VAL A 43 -7.19 -5.91 -38.49
C VAL A 43 -5.92 -5.23 -39.00
N PHE A 44 -4.76 -5.84 -38.79
CA PHE A 44 -3.47 -5.33 -39.27
C PHE A 44 -2.82 -6.27 -40.30
N GLU A 45 -3.15 -7.55 -40.26
CA GLU A 45 -2.65 -8.55 -41.19
C GLU A 45 -3.74 -9.07 -42.14
N ALA A 46 -3.34 -9.88 -43.12
CA ALA A 46 -4.25 -10.42 -44.14
C ALA A 46 -5.28 -11.41 -43.58
N GLU A 47 -5.07 -11.94 -42.37
CA GLU A 47 -5.87 -13.02 -41.77
C GLU A 47 -7.15 -12.54 -41.05
N GLY A 48 -7.50 -11.26 -41.22
CA GLY A 48 -8.72 -10.70 -40.66
C GLY A 48 -8.50 -10.15 -39.26
N ARG A 49 -9.49 -10.34 -38.37
CA ARG A 49 -9.44 -9.77 -37.02
C ARG A 49 -8.59 -10.64 -36.09
N HIS A 50 -7.66 -10.02 -35.40
CA HIS A 50 -6.73 -10.64 -34.47
C HIS A 50 -6.53 -9.77 -33.21
N PRO A 51 -6.18 -10.35 -32.06
CA PRO A 51 -5.77 -9.62 -30.87
C PRO A 51 -4.36 -9.08 -31.07
N TYR A 52 -4.17 -7.83 -30.68
CA TYR A 52 -2.87 -7.19 -30.69
C TYR A 52 -2.64 -6.45 -29.38
N LEU A 53 -1.38 -6.45 -28.96
CA LEU A 53 -0.88 -5.59 -27.91
C LEU A 53 -0.33 -4.32 -28.54
N ALA A 54 -0.90 -3.18 -28.19
CA ALA A 54 -0.37 -1.87 -28.56
C ALA A 54 0.50 -1.34 -27.42
N ILE A 55 1.76 -1.02 -27.73
CA ILE A 55 2.75 -0.50 -26.77
C ILE A 55 3.11 0.91 -27.19
N ALA A 56 2.94 1.87 -26.29
CA ALA A 56 3.38 3.24 -26.51
C ALA A 56 4.88 3.36 -26.19
N SER A 57 5.69 3.78 -27.17
CA SER A 57 7.13 4.06 -27.03
C SER A 57 7.35 5.58 -27.00
N THR A 58 7.83 6.13 -25.87
CA THR A 58 8.07 7.58 -25.78
C THR A 58 9.33 8.04 -26.49
N GLY A 59 10.33 7.17 -26.62
CA GLY A 59 11.56 7.48 -27.34
C GLY A 59 11.38 7.53 -28.85
N ASP A 60 10.53 6.64 -29.40
CA ASP A 60 10.28 6.56 -30.84
C ASP A 60 9.11 7.43 -31.34
N ASP A 61 8.38 8.10 -30.44
CA ASP A 61 7.15 8.83 -30.76
C ASP A 61 6.14 7.96 -31.55
N ALA A 62 6.05 6.67 -31.21
CA ALA A 62 5.32 5.66 -31.98
C ALA A 62 4.58 4.66 -31.09
N LEU A 63 3.64 3.94 -31.69
CA LEU A 63 3.11 2.69 -31.14
C LEU A 63 3.77 1.50 -31.83
N VAL A 64 4.15 0.51 -31.04
CA VAL A 64 4.61 -0.80 -31.51
C VAL A 64 3.45 -1.78 -31.32
N LEU A 65 3.19 -2.61 -32.33
CA LEU A 65 2.14 -3.62 -32.30
C LEU A 65 2.76 -5.01 -32.22
N LEU A 66 2.34 -5.79 -31.22
CA LEU A 66 2.62 -7.23 -31.13
C LEU A 66 1.32 -7.99 -31.39
N ASP A 67 1.43 -9.14 -32.03
CA ASP A 67 0.40 -10.14 -31.99
C ASP A 67 0.37 -10.75 -30.58
N ALA A 68 -0.77 -10.67 -29.91
CA ALA A 68 -0.89 -11.11 -28.53
C ALA A 68 -1.10 -12.63 -28.37
N VAL A 69 -1.27 -13.37 -29.48
CA VAL A 69 -1.40 -14.83 -29.45
C VAL A 69 -0.04 -15.50 -29.43
N ASP A 70 0.88 -15.07 -30.29
CA ASP A 70 2.20 -15.69 -30.48
C ASP A 70 3.38 -14.79 -30.08
N ASP A 71 3.10 -13.61 -29.55
CA ASP A 71 4.08 -12.61 -29.10
C ASP A 71 5.00 -12.09 -30.21
N ALA A 72 4.61 -12.28 -31.47
CA ALA A 72 5.39 -11.83 -32.60
C ALA A 72 5.16 -10.32 -32.88
N PRO A 73 6.20 -9.56 -33.25
CA PRO A 73 6.00 -8.20 -33.73
C PRO A 73 5.26 -8.22 -35.06
N VAL A 74 4.22 -7.39 -35.17
CA VAL A 74 3.54 -7.17 -36.45
C VAL A 74 4.55 -6.52 -37.40
N LEU A 75 4.84 -7.15 -38.53
CA LEU A 75 5.93 -6.71 -39.40
C LEU A 75 5.50 -5.60 -40.36
N SER A 76 6.38 -4.63 -40.59
CA SER A 76 6.18 -3.62 -41.63
C SER A 76 6.19 -4.25 -43.04
N PRO A 77 5.37 -3.75 -44.00
CA PRO A 77 5.34 -4.23 -45.38
C PRO A 77 6.69 -4.18 -46.12
N VAL A 78 7.66 -3.40 -45.62
CA VAL A 78 8.99 -3.22 -46.24
C VAL A 78 10.03 -4.23 -45.71
N ALA A 79 9.60 -5.17 -44.84
CA ALA A 79 10.35 -6.28 -44.23
C ALA A 79 11.55 -5.85 -43.37
N VAL A 80 11.78 -6.57 -42.26
CA VAL A 80 12.90 -6.48 -41.30
C VAL A 80 12.65 -5.63 -40.02
N TRP A 81 11.55 -4.87 -39.90
CA TRP A 81 11.26 -4.08 -38.68
C TRP A 81 9.82 -4.25 -38.16
N PRO A 82 9.59 -4.11 -36.84
CA PRO A 82 8.24 -3.97 -36.29
C PRO A 82 7.48 -2.81 -36.94
N LEU A 83 6.16 -2.96 -37.05
CA LEU A 83 5.27 -1.95 -37.57
C LEU A 83 5.11 -0.83 -36.54
N LEU A 84 5.64 0.34 -36.89
CA LEU A 84 5.54 1.55 -36.08
C LEU A 84 4.37 2.41 -36.55
N VAL A 85 3.44 2.68 -35.64
CA VAL A 85 2.35 3.64 -35.87
C VAL A 85 2.78 4.98 -35.33
N SER A 86 3.19 5.90 -36.21
CA SER A 86 3.60 7.24 -35.79
C SER A 86 2.44 8.00 -35.12
N VAL A 87 2.67 8.48 -33.91
CA VAL A 87 1.73 9.28 -33.12
C VAL A 87 2.35 10.66 -32.83
N ALA A 88 1.63 11.55 -32.15
CA ALA A 88 2.27 12.78 -31.68
C ALA A 88 3.34 12.46 -30.63
N PRO A 89 4.35 13.35 -30.47
CA PRO A 89 5.50 13.03 -29.63
C PRO A 89 5.14 12.58 -28.22
N ARG A 90 5.87 11.58 -27.73
CA ARG A 90 5.81 11.01 -26.38
C ARG A 90 4.42 10.49 -25.99
N PRO A 91 3.88 9.45 -26.66
CA PRO A 91 2.67 8.78 -26.21
C PRO A 91 2.89 8.20 -24.80
N VAL A 92 2.02 8.50 -23.84
CA VAL A 92 2.15 8.05 -22.43
C VAL A 92 0.91 7.35 -21.88
N ARG A 93 -0.19 7.34 -22.65
CA ARG A 93 -1.44 6.67 -22.28
C ARG A 93 -2.07 6.08 -23.53
N LEU A 94 -2.74 4.96 -23.35
CA LEU A 94 -3.57 4.31 -24.36
C LEU A 94 -4.95 4.06 -23.75
N ALA A 95 -6.00 4.29 -24.53
CA ALA A 95 -7.35 3.87 -24.19
C ALA A 95 -7.86 2.95 -25.31
N ALA A 96 -8.27 1.75 -24.92
CA ALA A 96 -8.76 0.73 -25.83
C ALA A 96 -10.03 0.11 -25.30
N GLY A 97 -10.98 -0.21 -26.19
CA GLY A 97 -12.22 -0.86 -25.77
C GLY A 97 -13.07 -1.36 -26.94
N PRO A 98 -13.86 -2.42 -26.71
CA PRO A 98 -14.70 -3.00 -27.74
C PRO A 98 -15.91 -2.13 -28.06
N LEU A 99 -16.31 -2.11 -29.33
CA LEU A 99 -17.55 -1.45 -29.78
C LEU A 99 -18.80 -2.31 -29.56
N GLY A 100 -18.65 -3.56 -29.10
CA GLY A 100 -19.78 -4.45 -28.82
C GLY A 100 -20.53 -5.00 -30.05
N ASP A 101 -20.03 -4.77 -31.26
CA ASP A 101 -20.62 -5.27 -32.51
C ASP A 101 -19.83 -6.42 -33.15
N GLY A 102 -18.76 -6.88 -32.50
CA GLY A 102 -17.89 -7.90 -33.05
C GLY A 102 -17.10 -7.44 -34.28
N GLY A 103 -16.87 -6.13 -34.46
CA GLY A 103 -15.86 -5.61 -35.38
C GLY A 103 -14.48 -5.44 -34.72
N ALA A 104 -13.65 -4.54 -35.27
CA ALA A 104 -12.41 -4.09 -34.66
C ALA A 104 -12.68 -3.09 -33.52
N ASP A 105 -11.80 -3.08 -32.52
CA ASP A 105 -11.90 -2.27 -31.31
C ASP A 105 -11.39 -0.84 -31.53
N LEU A 106 -11.79 0.07 -30.65
CA LEU A 106 -11.24 1.41 -30.60
C LEU A 106 -9.82 1.37 -30.01
N LEU A 107 -8.89 2.13 -30.60
CA LEU A 107 -7.61 2.49 -29.99
C LEU A 107 -7.39 3.99 -30.08
N VAL A 108 -7.10 4.62 -28.95
CA VAL A 108 -6.72 6.03 -28.85
C VAL A 108 -5.39 6.18 -28.14
N ALA A 109 -4.48 6.94 -28.75
CA ALA A 109 -3.21 7.34 -28.15
C ALA A 109 -3.25 8.78 -27.63
N ILE A 110 -2.56 9.02 -26.52
CA ILE A 110 -2.49 10.32 -25.85
C ILE A 110 -1.03 10.65 -25.52
N SER A 111 -0.59 11.82 -25.97
CA SER A 111 0.76 12.34 -25.72
C SER A 111 0.90 12.98 -24.33
N SER A 112 2.13 12.98 -23.81
CA SER A 112 2.45 13.60 -22.52
C SER A 112 2.14 15.10 -22.51
N GLY A 113 1.33 15.54 -21.55
CA GLY A 113 0.84 16.92 -21.46
C GLY A 113 -0.06 17.34 -22.63
N GLY A 114 -0.51 16.38 -23.46
CA GLY A 114 -1.36 16.61 -24.62
C GLY A 114 -2.83 16.81 -24.27
N THR A 115 -3.57 17.32 -25.25
CA THR A 115 -5.02 17.54 -25.20
C THR A 115 -5.76 16.75 -26.27
N ASP A 116 -5.05 15.97 -27.07
CA ASP A 116 -5.58 15.36 -28.28
C ASP A 116 -5.79 13.87 -28.06
N LEU A 117 -6.98 13.41 -28.39
CA LEU A 117 -7.29 11.99 -28.50
C LEU A 117 -6.98 11.55 -29.92
N GLN A 118 -5.87 10.86 -30.13
CA GLN A 118 -5.42 10.41 -31.45
C GLN A 118 -6.03 9.06 -31.78
N LEU A 119 -7.02 9.05 -32.67
CA LEU A 119 -7.66 7.82 -33.13
C LEU A 119 -6.70 7.04 -34.04
N VAL A 120 -6.40 5.80 -33.67
CA VAL A 120 -5.59 4.87 -34.46
C VAL A 120 -6.50 3.97 -35.29
N ASP A 121 -6.20 3.82 -36.57
CA ASP A 121 -6.92 2.91 -37.47
C ASP A 121 -6.63 1.46 -37.09
N THR A 122 -7.66 0.74 -36.63
CA THR A 122 -7.60 -0.68 -36.24
C THR A 122 -8.39 -1.59 -37.19
N TRP A 123 -8.97 -1.06 -38.27
CA TRP A 123 -9.95 -1.76 -39.10
C TRP A 123 -9.57 -1.88 -40.57
N SER A 124 -8.62 -1.08 -41.06
CA SER A 124 -8.30 -1.02 -42.50
C SER A 124 -7.18 -1.94 -42.98
N GLY A 125 -6.41 -2.56 -42.08
CA GLY A 125 -5.18 -3.28 -42.44
C GLY A 125 -3.95 -2.38 -42.63
N ALA A 126 -4.08 -1.06 -42.44
CA ALA A 126 -2.99 -0.10 -42.56
C ALA A 126 -3.01 0.85 -41.36
N PRO A 127 -2.45 0.44 -40.20
CA PRO A 127 -2.56 1.23 -38.99
C PRO A 127 -1.86 2.57 -39.15
N ALA A 128 -2.62 3.63 -38.91
CA ALA A 128 -2.16 5.00 -38.92
C ALA A 128 -3.06 5.83 -38.02
N VAL A 129 -2.55 6.97 -37.53
CA VAL A 129 -3.41 7.97 -36.90
C VAL A 129 -4.37 8.53 -37.96
N VAL A 130 -5.67 8.44 -37.70
CA VAL A 130 -6.70 8.84 -38.66
C VAL A 130 -6.82 10.36 -38.67
N SER A 131 -6.16 10.97 -39.66
CA SER A 131 -6.17 12.41 -39.87
C SER A 131 -7.60 12.98 -39.96
N GLY A 132 -7.89 14.00 -39.16
CA GLY A 132 -9.21 14.66 -39.11
C GLY A 132 -10.28 13.91 -38.30
N ARG A 133 -9.95 12.76 -37.67
CA ARG A 133 -10.82 12.07 -36.70
C ARG A 133 -10.29 12.10 -35.26
N SER A 134 -9.09 12.64 -35.06
CA SER A 134 -8.60 13.00 -33.72
C SER A 134 -9.40 14.14 -33.12
N VAL A 135 -9.61 14.13 -31.81
CA VAL A 135 -10.41 15.13 -31.09
C VAL A 135 -9.50 16.00 -30.23
N GLU A 136 -9.44 17.29 -30.52
CA GLU A 136 -8.70 18.29 -29.75
C GLU A 136 -9.56 18.80 -28.59
N LEU A 137 -9.24 18.34 -27.37
CA LEU A 137 -10.00 18.72 -26.18
C LEU A 137 -9.67 20.14 -25.70
N ALA A 138 -8.56 20.73 -26.13
CA ALA A 138 -8.18 22.11 -25.81
C ALA A 138 -9.23 23.13 -26.27
N VAL A 139 -10.00 22.82 -27.32
CA VAL A 139 -11.10 23.66 -27.80
C VAL A 139 -12.25 23.72 -26.80
N LEU A 140 -12.52 22.61 -26.12
CA LEU A 140 -13.64 22.46 -25.19
C LEU A 140 -13.26 22.76 -23.74
N ALA A 141 -12.01 22.51 -23.37
CA ALA A 141 -11.44 22.78 -22.06
C ALA A 141 -10.07 23.48 -22.19
N PRO A 142 -10.04 24.78 -22.53
CA PRO A 142 -8.78 25.51 -22.72
C PRO A 142 -7.87 25.46 -21.48
N GLY A 143 -6.61 25.09 -21.70
CA GLY A 143 -5.58 24.99 -20.65
C GLY A 143 -5.62 23.72 -19.80
N ALA A 144 -6.60 22.84 -20.01
CA ALA A 144 -6.63 21.53 -19.39
C ALA A 144 -5.70 20.56 -20.16
N VAL A 145 -5.09 19.61 -19.45
CA VAL A 145 -4.31 18.50 -20.03
C VAL A 145 -4.96 17.17 -19.66
N ILE A 146 -4.79 16.14 -20.50
CA ILE A 146 -5.29 14.80 -20.20
C ILE A 146 -4.39 14.16 -19.14
N VAL A 147 -4.98 13.71 -18.03
CA VAL A 147 -4.30 13.06 -16.90
C VAL A 147 -4.38 11.54 -17.03
N ASP A 148 -5.56 11.04 -17.38
CA ASP A 148 -5.83 9.62 -17.61
C ASP A 148 -7.02 9.45 -18.58
N ALA A 149 -7.18 8.26 -19.15
CA ALA A 149 -8.31 7.96 -20.01
C ALA A 149 -8.69 6.48 -19.98
N VAL A 150 -9.99 6.20 -20.09
CA VAL A 150 -10.52 4.84 -20.20
C VAL A 150 -11.54 4.78 -21.33
N ALA A 151 -11.59 3.66 -22.06
CA ALA A 151 -12.67 3.38 -22.98
C ALA A 151 -13.77 2.60 -22.24
N ALA A 152 -14.99 3.12 -22.28
CA ALA A 152 -16.16 2.53 -21.65
C ALA A 152 -17.19 2.16 -22.73
N PRO A 153 -17.95 1.07 -22.58
CA PRO A 153 -19.11 0.83 -23.42
C PRO A 153 -20.14 1.96 -23.27
N VAL A 154 -20.91 2.25 -24.32
CA VAL A 154 -22.06 3.14 -24.21
C VAL A 154 -23.23 2.34 -23.60
N PRO A 155 -23.77 2.71 -22.43
CA PRO A 155 -24.86 1.96 -21.82
C PRO A 155 -26.18 2.15 -22.58
N ALA A 156 -26.88 1.05 -22.81
CA ALA A 156 -28.23 1.02 -23.35
C ALA A 156 -29.14 0.13 -22.48
N LEU A 157 -30.39 0.55 -22.29
CA LEU A 157 -31.40 -0.24 -21.59
C LEU A 157 -31.84 -1.42 -22.48
N ALA A 158 -31.56 -2.64 -22.02
CA ALA A 158 -32.01 -3.89 -22.60
C ALA A 158 -33.01 -4.55 -21.64
N GLY A 159 -34.28 -4.13 -21.71
CA GLY A 159 -35.28 -4.50 -20.70
C GLY A 159 -35.01 -3.79 -19.37
N ASP A 160 -34.88 -4.57 -18.29
CA ASP A 160 -34.60 -4.06 -16.93
C ASP A 160 -33.09 -4.08 -16.58
N THR A 161 -32.24 -4.47 -17.54
CA THR A 161 -30.78 -4.56 -17.37
C THR A 161 -30.05 -3.63 -18.33
N TRP A 162 -28.88 -3.15 -17.91
CA TRP A 162 -27.99 -2.36 -18.77
C TRP A 162 -27.10 -3.29 -19.59
N ALA A 163 -26.93 -2.96 -20.87
CA ALA A 163 -26.03 -3.64 -21.79
C ALA A 163 -25.22 -2.62 -22.58
N ALA A 164 -24.11 -3.05 -23.18
CA ALA A 164 -23.36 -2.23 -24.12
C ALA A 164 -24.19 -2.01 -25.41
N GLU A 165 -24.29 -0.76 -25.87
CA GLU A 165 -24.87 -0.44 -27.17
C GLU A 165 -23.93 -0.92 -28.28
N ALA A 166 -24.41 -1.81 -29.14
CA ALA A 166 -23.60 -2.35 -30.23
C ALA A 166 -23.18 -1.27 -31.23
N GLY A 167 -21.90 -1.30 -31.62
CA GLY A 167 -21.29 -0.39 -32.56
C GLY A 167 -20.87 0.94 -31.94
N LYS A 168 -20.92 1.09 -30.61
CA LYS A 168 -20.54 2.31 -29.91
C LYS A 168 -19.65 2.03 -28.70
N VAL A 169 -18.74 2.95 -28.48
CA VAL A 169 -17.85 3.01 -27.32
C VAL A 169 -17.59 4.47 -27.01
N ARG A 170 -17.25 4.82 -25.79
CA ARG A 170 -16.88 6.18 -25.43
C ARG A 170 -15.52 6.21 -24.75
N VAL A 171 -14.74 7.24 -25.03
CA VAL A 171 -13.53 7.54 -24.27
C VAL A 171 -13.88 8.58 -23.24
N VAL A 172 -13.61 8.26 -21.98
CA VAL A 172 -13.69 9.19 -20.86
C VAL A 172 -12.26 9.61 -20.53
N ALA A 173 -11.96 10.88 -20.71
CA ALA A 173 -10.65 11.46 -20.41
C ALA A 173 -10.74 12.32 -19.15
N ALA A 174 -9.96 11.98 -18.14
CA ALA A 174 -9.74 12.81 -16.97
C ALA A 174 -8.89 14.01 -17.37
N LEU A 175 -9.37 15.21 -17.09
CA LEU A 175 -8.69 16.45 -17.43
C LEU A 175 -8.19 17.15 -16.18
N SER A 176 -7.10 17.90 -16.30
CA SER A 176 -6.70 18.84 -15.25
C SER A 176 -7.74 19.95 -15.07
N GLY A 177 -7.85 20.49 -13.85
CA GLY A 177 -8.81 21.55 -13.54
C GLY A 177 -10.21 21.04 -13.24
N ASN A 178 -10.31 19.86 -12.65
CA ASN A 178 -11.54 19.26 -12.10
C ASN A 178 -12.62 18.92 -13.13
N ARG A 179 -12.21 18.36 -14.27
CA ARG A 179 -13.09 18.06 -15.41
C ARG A 179 -12.90 16.65 -15.93
N VAL A 180 -13.94 16.15 -16.59
CA VAL A 180 -13.85 14.99 -17.49
C VAL A 180 -14.37 15.38 -18.86
N ALA A 181 -13.73 14.87 -19.91
CA ALA A 181 -14.25 14.93 -21.27
C ALA A 181 -14.76 13.55 -21.69
N VAL A 182 -15.87 13.52 -22.40
CA VAL A 182 -16.47 12.30 -22.94
C VAL A 182 -16.55 12.46 -24.45
N VAL A 183 -15.94 11.53 -25.18
CA VAL A 183 -16.04 11.44 -26.64
C VAL A 183 -16.65 10.10 -26.99
N GLU A 184 -17.83 10.11 -27.60
CA GLU A 184 -18.44 8.89 -28.13
C GLU A 184 -17.89 8.59 -29.51
N TYR A 185 -17.52 7.34 -29.74
CA TYR A 185 -17.10 6.81 -31.03
C TYR A 185 -18.13 5.79 -31.50
N ALA A 186 -18.42 5.81 -32.80
CA ALA A 186 -19.36 4.89 -33.41
C ALA A 186 -18.76 4.28 -34.68
N ARG A 187 -19.18 3.05 -34.98
CA ARG A 187 -18.89 2.43 -36.27
C ARG A 187 -19.69 3.14 -37.38
N ALA A 188 -18.97 3.61 -38.38
CA ALA A 188 -19.52 4.20 -39.58
C ALA A 188 -19.92 3.13 -40.60
N ALA A 189 -20.70 3.52 -41.60
CA ALA A 189 -21.20 2.60 -42.63
C ALA A 189 -20.09 2.00 -43.51
N ASP A 190 -18.92 2.65 -43.57
CA ASP A 190 -17.72 2.16 -44.26
C ASP A 190 -16.94 1.12 -43.43
N GLY A 191 -17.42 0.79 -42.22
CA GLY A 191 -16.77 -0.11 -41.27
C GLY A 191 -15.75 0.57 -40.36
N GLY A 192 -15.36 1.82 -40.67
CA GLY A 192 -14.41 2.58 -39.86
C GLY A 192 -15.02 3.16 -38.60
N ILE A 193 -14.17 3.71 -37.73
CA ILE A 193 -14.61 4.32 -36.46
C ILE A 193 -14.54 5.85 -36.60
N SER A 194 -15.59 6.54 -36.17
CA SER A 194 -15.63 8.01 -36.17
C SER A 194 -16.06 8.55 -34.82
N ALA A 195 -15.42 9.64 -34.39
CA ALA A 195 -15.87 10.42 -33.24
C ALA A 195 -17.22 11.09 -33.54
N GLY A 196 -18.11 11.04 -32.55
CA GLY A 196 -19.44 11.60 -32.57
C GLY A 196 -19.57 12.70 -31.51
N THR A 197 -20.47 12.51 -30.56
CA THR A 197 -20.76 13.49 -29.51
C THR A 197 -19.54 13.69 -28.60
N THR A 198 -19.18 14.96 -28.38
CA THR A 198 -18.19 15.34 -27.38
C THR A 198 -18.80 16.27 -26.34
N ALA A 199 -18.57 15.98 -25.07
CA ALA A 199 -18.98 16.82 -23.97
C ALA A 199 -17.85 16.97 -22.94
N VAL A 200 -17.86 18.08 -22.21
CA VAL A 200 -17.01 18.31 -21.03
C VAL A 200 -17.92 18.53 -19.83
N GLN A 201 -17.59 17.88 -18.73
CA GLN A 201 -18.29 18.01 -17.47
C GLN A 201 -17.30 18.48 -16.39
N ASP A 202 -17.66 19.55 -15.68
CA ASP A 202 -17.01 19.87 -14.41
C ASP A 202 -17.47 18.86 -13.36
N VAL A 203 -16.52 18.15 -12.74
CA VAL A 203 -16.81 17.12 -11.73
C VAL A 203 -16.53 17.61 -10.30
N GLY A 204 -15.91 18.77 -10.14
CA GLY A 204 -15.70 19.42 -8.83
C GLY A 204 -14.52 18.88 -8.02
N PHE A 205 -13.82 17.86 -8.52
CA PHE A 205 -12.61 17.26 -7.96
C PHE A 205 -11.62 16.95 -9.09
N GLN A 206 -10.33 16.81 -8.80
CA GLN A 206 -9.31 16.40 -9.77
C GLN A 206 -9.27 14.87 -9.91
N PRO A 207 -9.70 14.29 -11.04
CA PRO A 207 -9.53 12.85 -11.26
C PRO A 207 -8.05 12.55 -11.54
N LEU A 208 -7.55 11.45 -10.99
CA LEU A 208 -6.16 10.99 -11.12
C LEU A 208 -6.03 9.69 -11.92
N SER A 209 -7.03 8.82 -11.82
CA SER A 209 -7.12 7.56 -12.55
C SER A 209 -8.59 7.22 -12.80
N LEU A 210 -8.89 6.57 -13.93
CA LEU A 210 -10.22 6.13 -14.33
C LEU A 210 -10.28 4.62 -14.50
N ALA A 211 -11.41 4.02 -14.15
CA ALA A 211 -11.68 2.61 -14.39
C ALA A 211 -13.15 2.36 -14.75
N VAL A 212 -13.37 1.23 -15.41
CA VAL A 212 -14.69 0.69 -15.73
C VAL A 212 -14.73 -0.78 -15.31
N ASN A 213 -15.90 -1.25 -14.91
CA ASN A 213 -16.13 -2.68 -14.72
C ASN A 213 -16.73 -3.21 -16.04
N PRO A 214 -16.09 -4.16 -16.74
CA PRO A 214 -16.58 -4.63 -18.05
C PRO A 214 -17.99 -5.23 -18.02
N ALA A 215 -18.44 -5.74 -16.87
CA ALA A 215 -19.78 -6.29 -16.69
C ALA A 215 -20.83 -5.23 -16.29
N ASP A 216 -20.40 -4.01 -15.97
CA ASP A 216 -21.25 -2.88 -15.61
C ASP A 216 -20.94 -1.67 -16.51
N PRO A 217 -21.62 -1.57 -17.68
CA PRO A 217 -21.38 -0.49 -18.63
C PRO A 217 -21.90 0.87 -18.14
N ARG A 218 -22.57 0.92 -16.98
CA ARG A 218 -23.22 2.13 -16.49
C ARG A 218 -22.26 3.02 -15.71
N HIS A 219 -21.32 2.47 -14.97
CA HIS A 219 -20.52 3.25 -14.03
C HIS A 219 -19.07 3.40 -14.51
N VAL A 220 -18.57 4.63 -14.39
CA VAL A 220 -17.14 4.96 -14.50
C VAL A 220 -16.66 5.37 -13.12
N TYR A 221 -15.54 4.81 -12.68
CA TYR A 221 -14.97 5.11 -11.37
C TYR A 221 -13.74 6.00 -11.56
N ALA A 222 -13.59 7.01 -10.71
CA ALA A 222 -12.50 7.97 -10.75
C ALA A 222 -11.80 8.08 -9.40
N ALA A 223 -10.50 7.77 -9.35
CA ALA A 223 -9.64 8.01 -8.21
C ALA A 223 -9.40 9.52 -8.05
N THR A 224 -9.35 10.02 -6.81
CA THR A 224 -9.04 11.41 -6.52
C THR A 224 -8.42 11.59 -5.13
N ALA A 225 -7.62 12.64 -4.98
CA ALA A 225 -7.11 13.09 -3.70
C ALA A 225 -8.01 14.14 -3.01
N ASP A 226 -8.98 14.69 -3.73
CA ASP A 226 -9.86 15.73 -3.21
C ASP A 226 -11.00 15.14 -2.36
N LEU A 227 -11.63 15.99 -1.55
CA LEU A 227 -12.85 15.64 -0.82
C LEU A 227 -14.04 15.60 -1.79
N LEU A 228 -14.86 14.56 -1.68
CA LEU A 228 -16.06 14.35 -2.47
C LEU A 228 -17.31 14.57 -1.61
N THR A 229 -18.44 14.83 -2.27
CA THR A 229 -19.75 14.85 -1.61
C THR A 229 -20.40 13.47 -1.73
N GLY A 230 -20.65 12.80 -0.61
CA GLY A 230 -21.36 11.52 -0.55
C GLY A 230 -22.89 11.67 -0.56
N ASP A 231 -23.60 10.53 -0.61
CA ASP A 231 -25.08 10.47 -0.76
C ASP A 231 -25.85 11.23 0.33
N ALA A 232 -25.30 11.31 1.54
CA ALA A 232 -25.89 12.03 2.67
C ALA A 232 -25.38 13.48 2.80
N GLY A 233 -24.67 14.00 1.80
CA GLY A 233 -23.94 15.27 1.87
C GLY A 233 -22.70 15.22 2.78
N ALA A 234 -22.34 14.04 3.29
CA ALA A 234 -21.12 13.84 4.06
C ALA A 234 -19.90 13.98 3.14
N ALA A 235 -18.83 14.60 3.64
CA ALA A 235 -17.56 14.62 2.92
C ALA A 235 -16.95 13.21 2.95
N VAL A 236 -16.72 12.62 1.79
CA VAL A 236 -16.07 11.31 1.64
C VAL A 236 -14.75 11.47 0.88
N GLN A 237 -13.85 10.50 1.03
CA GLN A 237 -12.54 10.53 0.36
C GLN A 237 -12.36 9.33 -0.54
N GLY A 238 -11.69 9.54 -1.66
CA GLY A 238 -11.10 8.44 -2.42
C GLY A 238 -11.65 8.29 -3.82
N VAL A 239 -12.83 7.70 -4.00
CA VAL A 239 -13.33 7.34 -5.35
C VAL A 239 -14.66 8.02 -5.64
N ALA A 240 -14.79 8.59 -6.84
CA ALA A 240 -16.07 9.05 -7.37
C ALA A 240 -16.61 8.03 -8.36
N GLU A 241 -17.90 7.72 -8.25
CA GLU A 241 -18.68 6.96 -9.20
C GLU A 241 -19.47 7.95 -10.08
N LEU A 242 -19.31 7.83 -11.40
CA LEU A 242 -20.02 8.60 -12.39
C LEU A 242 -21.06 7.71 -13.08
N ASP A 243 -22.33 8.10 -13.02
CA ASP A 243 -23.41 7.40 -13.72
C ASP A 243 -23.44 7.81 -15.19
N ALA A 244 -22.86 6.95 -16.02
CA ALA A 244 -22.72 7.15 -17.46
C ALA A 244 -23.99 6.76 -18.25
N SER A 245 -25.08 6.36 -17.59
CA SER A 245 -26.37 6.10 -18.25
C SER A 245 -27.06 7.35 -18.79
N LEU A 246 -26.64 8.53 -18.34
CA LEU A 246 -27.15 9.82 -18.77
C LEU A 246 -26.36 10.38 -19.96
N GLU A 247 -26.91 11.43 -20.57
CA GLU A 247 -26.24 12.15 -21.68
C GLU A 247 -24.87 12.68 -21.24
N PRO A 248 -23.83 12.57 -22.09
CA PRO A 248 -22.52 13.13 -21.81
C PRO A 248 -22.59 14.60 -21.37
N GLY A 249 -21.92 14.94 -20.26
CA GLY A 249 -21.99 16.28 -19.67
C GLY A 249 -23.03 16.45 -18.55
N THR A 250 -23.87 15.44 -18.32
CA THR A 250 -24.94 15.47 -17.30
C THR A 250 -24.89 14.31 -16.30
N TRP A 251 -23.75 13.61 -16.22
CA TRP A 251 -23.61 12.45 -15.35
C TRP A 251 -23.75 12.83 -13.89
N THR A 252 -24.50 12.03 -13.13
CA THR A 252 -24.56 12.20 -11.68
C THR A 252 -23.31 11.62 -11.04
N LEU A 253 -22.89 12.24 -9.94
CA LEU A 253 -21.69 11.89 -9.20
C LEU A 253 -22.09 11.36 -7.83
N ARG A 254 -21.49 10.25 -7.42
CA ARG A 254 -21.60 9.69 -6.08
C ARG A 254 -20.22 9.40 -5.53
N GLY A 255 -19.90 9.89 -4.34
CA GLY A 255 -18.64 9.55 -3.67
C GLY A 255 -18.70 8.18 -2.98
N LEU A 256 -17.69 7.34 -3.19
CA LEU A 256 -17.44 6.10 -2.47
C LEU A 256 -16.32 6.33 -1.44
N ASP A 257 -16.61 6.12 -0.16
CA ASP A 257 -15.67 6.44 0.92
C ASP A 257 -14.59 5.37 1.11
N ALA A 258 -13.40 5.64 0.58
CA ALA A 258 -12.18 4.88 0.83
C ALA A 258 -11.44 5.32 2.10
N ARG A 259 -11.96 6.31 2.84
CA ARG A 259 -11.38 6.91 4.05
C ARG A 259 -9.98 7.54 3.88
N ALA A 260 -9.47 7.65 2.65
CA ALA A 260 -8.22 8.30 2.30
C ALA A 260 -8.23 8.78 0.83
N PRO A 261 -7.37 9.76 0.46
CA PRO A 261 -7.04 10.06 -0.94
C PRO A 261 -6.69 8.79 -1.72
N THR A 262 -7.10 8.68 -2.98
CA THR A 262 -6.75 7.55 -3.85
C THR A 262 -6.01 8.02 -5.09
N ARG A 263 -5.12 7.17 -5.62
CA ARG A 263 -4.28 7.49 -6.79
C ARG A 263 -4.62 6.65 -8.02
N LEU A 264 -4.95 5.38 -7.80
CA LEU A 264 -5.33 4.45 -8.86
C LEU A 264 -6.65 3.80 -8.48
N VAL A 265 -7.45 3.47 -9.49
CA VAL A 265 -8.69 2.73 -9.32
C VAL A 265 -8.78 1.62 -10.36
N ALA A 266 -9.38 0.51 -9.98
CA ALA A 266 -9.84 -0.54 -10.88
C ALA A 266 -11.21 -1.03 -10.41
N ALA A 267 -11.98 -1.67 -11.27
CA ALA A 267 -13.28 -2.22 -10.91
C ALA A 267 -13.51 -3.56 -11.60
N TRP A 268 -14.13 -4.51 -10.90
CA TRP A 268 -14.37 -5.84 -11.44
C TRP A 268 -15.56 -6.52 -10.76
N THR A 269 -16.16 -7.47 -11.48
CA THR A 269 -17.22 -8.35 -10.98
C THR A 269 -16.62 -9.72 -10.68
N LEU A 270 -16.70 -10.20 -9.44
CA LEU A 270 -16.12 -11.48 -9.04
C LEU A 270 -17.00 -12.22 -8.04
N ARG A 271 -16.63 -13.47 -7.73
CA ARG A 271 -17.24 -14.22 -6.61
C ARG A 271 -16.24 -14.31 -5.47
N GLU A 272 -16.62 -13.78 -4.32
CA GLU A 272 -15.77 -13.78 -3.13
C GLU A 272 -15.67 -15.19 -2.53
N ARG A 273 -14.55 -15.46 -1.85
CA ARG A 273 -14.39 -16.70 -1.10
C ARG A 273 -15.40 -16.75 0.04
N ARG A 274 -16.01 -17.92 0.26
CA ARG A 274 -16.87 -18.15 1.43
C ARG A 274 -16.04 -18.15 2.70
N ALA A 275 -16.64 -17.71 3.80
CA ALA A 275 -16.07 -17.97 5.12
C ALA A 275 -15.90 -19.49 5.31
N ASP A 276 -14.74 -19.90 5.82
CA ASP A 276 -14.42 -21.32 5.97
C ASP A 276 -15.47 -22.04 6.83
N SER A 277 -16.05 -23.11 6.28
CA SER A 277 -17.02 -23.96 6.97
C SER A 277 -16.57 -25.41 6.84
N ALA A 278 -16.87 -26.26 7.83
CA ALA A 278 -16.52 -27.69 7.72
C ALA A 278 -17.22 -28.41 6.56
N ALA A 279 -18.25 -27.79 5.96
CA ALA A 279 -19.02 -28.34 4.84
C ALA A 279 -18.54 -27.83 3.47
N ASP A 280 -17.93 -26.65 3.43
CA ASP A 280 -17.45 -25.98 2.22
C ASP A 280 -15.91 -26.02 2.26
N GLY A 281 -15.28 -26.78 1.37
CA GLY A 281 -13.81 -26.85 1.32
C GLY A 281 -13.15 -25.47 1.13
N ALA A 282 -11.83 -25.37 1.35
CA ALA A 282 -11.08 -24.10 1.32
C ALA A 282 -11.14 -23.33 -0.02
N GLU A 283 -11.61 -23.98 -1.09
CA GLU A 283 -11.80 -23.42 -2.43
C GLU A 283 -13.26 -23.03 -2.73
N ALA A 284 -14.11 -22.90 -1.70
CA ALA A 284 -15.51 -22.55 -1.89
C ALA A 284 -15.71 -21.03 -2.09
N PHE A 285 -16.50 -20.67 -3.11
CA PHE A 285 -16.84 -19.29 -3.45
C PHE A 285 -18.34 -19.03 -3.32
N GLU A 286 -18.69 -17.76 -3.12
CA GLU A 286 -20.07 -17.30 -3.13
C GLU A 286 -20.74 -17.62 -4.47
N ALA A 287 -22.03 -17.93 -4.42
CA ALA A 287 -22.78 -18.27 -5.63
C ALA A 287 -23.05 -17.03 -6.50
N ALA A 288 -23.27 -15.88 -5.86
CA ALA A 288 -23.50 -14.61 -6.51
C ALA A 288 -22.18 -13.90 -6.79
N ALA A 289 -22.08 -13.30 -7.97
CA ALA A 289 -21.01 -12.36 -8.25
C ALA A 289 -21.38 -10.98 -7.69
N VAL A 290 -20.36 -10.22 -7.28
CA VAL A 290 -20.48 -8.90 -6.69
C VAL A 290 -19.54 -7.93 -7.39
N ASP A 291 -20.00 -6.69 -7.52
CA ASP A 291 -19.18 -5.58 -8.02
C ASP A 291 -18.27 -5.08 -6.90
N ARG A 292 -16.99 -4.92 -7.24
CA ARG A 292 -15.98 -4.36 -6.34
C ARG A 292 -15.18 -3.29 -7.05
N VAL A 293 -14.85 -2.25 -6.29
CA VAL A 293 -13.95 -1.18 -6.74
C VAL A 293 -12.70 -1.24 -5.88
N TYR A 294 -11.55 -1.32 -6.54
CA TYR A 294 -10.25 -1.46 -5.94
C TYR A 294 -9.53 -0.13 -6.01
N ALA A 295 -9.19 0.43 -4.85
CA ALA A 295 -8.64 1.76 -4.73
C ALA A 295 -7.24 1.72 -4.12
N VAL A 296 -6.22 2.14 -4.87
CA VAL A 296 -4.87 2.31 -4.31
C VAL A 296 -4.84 3.61 -3.54
N LEU A 297 -4.71 3.50 -2.23
CA LEU A 297 -4.69 4.62 -1.30
C LEU A 297 -3.40 5.42 -1.45
N GLY A 298 -3.53 6.75 -1.51
CA GLY A 298 -2.43 7.68 -1.62
C GLY A 298 -1.77 7.94 -0.26
N PRO A 299 -0.43 7.99 -0.18
CA PRO A 299 0.30 8.11 1.09
C PRO A 299 0.05 9.42 1.86
N GLY A 300 -0.61 10.40 1.24
CA GLY A 300 -0.93 11.68 1.87
C GLY A 300 -2.07 11.65 2.91
N GLY A 301 -2.83 10.55 2.98
CA GLY A 301 -3.93 10.41 3.96
C GLY A 301 -4.17 8.98 4.44
N CYS A 302 -3.24 8.07 4.16
CA CYS A 302 -3.20 6.72 4.71
C CYS A 302 -1.88 6.51 5.46
N GLY A 303 -1.80 5.42 6.20
CA GLY A 303 -0.56 5.01 6.84
C GLY A 303 -0.72 4.91 8.34
N ARG A 304 0.36 4.52 9.00
CA ARG A 304 0.31 3.88 10.32
C ARG A 304 -0.33 4.72 11.45
N ASP A 305 -0.27 6.03 11.32
CA ASP A 305 -0.90 6.95 12.27
C ASP A 305 -2.23 7.56 11.77
N GLU A 306 -2.60 7.27 10.54
CA GLU A 306 -3.83 7.70 9.89
C GLU A 306 -4.97 6.73 10.14
N ARG A 307 -6.21 7.17 9.88
CA ARG A 307 -7.44 6.39 10.08
C ARG A 307 -7.45 5.08 9.30
N ILE A 308 -6.70 4.97 8.21
CA ILE A 308 -6.66 3.78 7.37
C ILE A 308 -5.23 3.39 6.97
N GLY A 309 -5.00 2.09 6.78
CA GLY A 309 -3.79 1.52 6.19
C GLY A 309 -3.50 2.10 4.81
N CYS A 310 -2.23 2.17 4.41
CA CYS A 310 -1.90 2.35 3.00
C CYS A 310 -1.96 1.02 2.26
N GLY A 311 -2.15 1.09 0.95
CA GLY A 311 -2.21 -0.08 0.08
C GLY A 311 -3.46 -0.10 -0.79
N LEU A 312 -3.89 -1.29 -1.19
CA LEU A 312 -5.09 -1.51 -1.98
C LEU A 312 -6.29 -1.69 -1.06
N ALA A 313 -7.27 -0.79 -1.13
CA ALA A 313 -8.56 -0.93 -0.44
C ALA A 313 -9.61 -1.50 -1.39
N VAL A 314 -10.60 -2.20 -0.86
CA VAL A 314 -11.77 -2.65 -1.62
C VAL A 314 -13.03 -1.94 -1.13
N LEU A 315 -13.77 -1.40 -2.09
CA LEU A 315 -15.02 -0.70 -1.89
C LEU A 315 -16.16 -1.53 -2.47
N ASP A 316 -17.29 -1.48 -1.78
CA ASP A 316 -18.57 -1.98 -2.25
C ASP A 316 -19.39 -0.78 -2.77
N PRO A 317 -19.58 -0.64 -4.10
CA PRO A 317 -20.42 0.40 -4.66
C PRO A 317 -21.85 0.40 -4.10
N ALA A 318 -22.41 -0.76 -3.76
CA ALA A 318 -23.76 -0.84 -3.19
C ALA A 318 -23.81 -0.28 -1.76
N ALA A 319 -22.73 -0.45 -0.98
CA ALA A 319 -22.62 0.10 0.38
C ALA A 319 -22.12 1.57 0.40
N GLY A 320 -21.53 2.06 -0.69
CA GLY A 320 -21.00 3.41 -0.81
C GLY A 320 -19.63 3.64 -0.15
N GLY A 321 -18.87 2.58 0.14
CA GLY A 321 -17.58 2.69 0.84
C GLY A 321 -16.87 1.35 1.01
N LEU A 322 -15.95 1.27 1.97
CA LEU A 322 -15.16 0.06 2.24
C LEU A 322 -16.04 -1.17 2.55
N VAL A 323 -15.62 -2.32 2.02
CA VAL A 323 -16.23 -3.63 2.36
C VAL A 323 -16.06 -3.89 3.85
N ALA A 324 -17.07 -4.48 4.49
CA ALA A 324 -16.99 -4.88 5.90
C ALA A 324 -15.97 -6.02 6.09
N ASP A 325 -15.28 -6.07 7.24
CA ASP A 325 -14.42 -7.21 7.56
C ASP A 325 -15.28 -8.48 7.74
N PRO A 326 -15.09 -9.54 6.93
CA PRO A 326 -15.88 -10.77 7.06
C PRO A 326 -15.77 -11.42 8.44
N ALA A 327 -14.66 -11.20 9.16
CA ALA A 327 -14.48 -11.71 10.52
C ALA A 327 -15.17 -10.85 11.60
N GLY A 328 -15.55 -9.61 11.27
CA GLY A 328 -16.15 -8.65 12.21
C GLY A 328 -15.17 -8.08 13.24
N ASP A 329 -13.87 -8.24 13.05
CA ASP A 329 -12.84 -7.79 13.99
C ASP A 329 -12.57 -6.31 13.83
N MET A 330 -12.56 -5.85 12.60
CA MET A 330 -12.46 -4.44 12.21
C MET A 330 -13.80 -3.95 11.64
N PRO A 331 -14.08 -2.63 11.71
CA PRO A 331 -15.30 -2.07 11.12
C PRO A 331 -15.34 -2.18 9.59
N TYR A 332 -14.19 -2.38 8.95
CA TYR A 332 -14.03 -2.59 7.52
C TYR A 332 -12.84 -3.50 7.24
N LEU A 333 -12.82 -4.06 6.03
CA LEU A 333 -11.75 -4.90 5.53
C LEU A 333 -10.49 -4.05 5.34
N ALA A 334 -9.44 -4.37 6.11
CA ALA A 334 -8.20 -3.60 6.05
C ALA A 334 -7.61 -3.61 4.62
N PRO A 335 -7.06 -2.47 4.16
CA PRO A 335 -6.34 -2.40 2.89
C PRO A 335 -5.18 -3.41 2.87
N LEU A 336 -4.98 -4.03 1.72
CA LEU A 336 -3.83 -4.88 1.44
C LEU A 336 -2.58 -4.02 1.26
N PRO A 337 -1.55 -4.14 2.13
CA PRO A 337 -0.33 -3.36 2.02
C PRO A 337 0.39 -3.79 0.77
N LEU A 338 0.66 -2.82 -0.08
CA LEU A 338 1.52 -3.00 -1.22
C LEU A 338 2.96 -2.78 -0.74
N PRO A 339 3.92 -3.66 -1.04
CA PRO A 339 5.29 -3.52 -0.57
C PRO A 339 5.98 -2.24 -1.08
N ALA A 340 5.52 -1.70 -2.21
CA ALA A 340 5.96 -0.44 -2.76
C ALA A 340 4.79 0.39 -3.34
N THR A 341 5.11 1.56 -3.90
CA THR A 341 4.10 2.45 -4.48
C THR A 341 3.63 1.92 -5.82
N ALA A 342 2.36 1.53 -5.93
CA ALA A 342 1.77 1.11 -7.20
C ALA A 342 1.79 2.24 -8.24
N VAL A 343 2.14 1.86 -9.47
CA VAL A 343 2.16 2.72 -10.65
C VAL A 343 0.94 2.46 -11.53
N ALA A 344 0.49 1.21 -11.58
CA ALA A 344 -0.71 0.78 -12.29
C ALA A 344 -1.43 -0.34 -11.53
N ILE A 345 -2.64 -0.64 -11.96
CA ILE A 345 -3.38 -1.84 -11.54
C ILE A 345 -4.16 -2.34 -12.75
N ALA A 346 -4.07 -3.63 -13.02
CA ALA A 346 -4.88 -4.26 -14.05
C ALA A 346 -5.47 -5.55 -13.51
N ILE A 347 -6.75 -5.78 -13.81
CA ILE A 347 -7.52 -6.90 -13.28
C ILE A 347 -7.90 -7.83 -14.41
N SER A 348 -7.93 -9.12 -14.10
CA SER A 348 -8.42 -10.17 -14.96
C SER A 348 -9.40 -11.09 -14.21
N GLY A 349 -10.37 -11.61 -14.97
CA GLY A 349 -11.26 -12.70 -14.56
C GLY A 349 -10.88 -14.03 -15.21
N PRO A 350 -11.63 -15.10 -14.95
CA PRO A 350 -11.30 -16.45 -15.40
C PRO A 350 -11.14 -16.53 -16.93
N PRO A 351 -10.24 -17.39 -17.44
CA PRO A 351 -10.10 -17.59 -18.87
C PRO A 351 -11.41 -18.13 -19.47
N ALA A 352 -11.76 -17.66 -20.66
CA ALA A 352 -12.95 -18.06 -21.40
C ALA A 352 -12.96 -19.56 -21.71
N ARG A 353 -11.78 -20.18 -21.85
CA ARG A 353 -11.62 -21.63 -21.90
C ARG A 353 -10.67 -22.07 -20.80
N PRO A 354 -11.11 -22.94 -19.87
CA PRO A 354 -10.21 -23.49 -18.87
C PRO A 354 -9.18 -24.42 -19.52
N PRO A 355 -7.94 -24.50 -19.01
CA PRO A 355 -6.91 -25.39 -19.52
C PRO A 355 -7.41 -26.85 -19.45
N SER A 356 -7.27 -27.59 -20.56
CA SER A 356 -8.02 -28.83 -20.79
C SER A 356 -7.26 -30.14 -20.50
N SER A 357 -6.16 -30.13 -19.73
CA SER A 357 -5.18 -31.22 -19.78
C SER A 357 -5.04 -32.11 -18.54
N SER A 358 -5.67 -31.82 -17.39
CA SER A 358 -5.57 -32.71 -16.21
C SER A 358 -6.87 -32.87 -15.40
N ALA A 359 -6.98 -33.97 -14.64
CA ALA A 359 -8.10 -34.19 -13.72
C ALA A 359 -8.09 -33.21 -12.52
N ASP A 360 -6.93 -32.62 -12.20
CA ASP A 360 -6.79 -31.55 -11.22
C ASP A 360 -7.35 -30.22 -11.75
N ASP A 361 -7.51 -30.07 -13.08
CA ASP A 361 -8.13 -28.90 -13.71
C ASP A 361 -9.66 -28.83 -13.55
N ALA A 362 -10.30 -29.88 -13.04
CA ALA A 362 -11.75 -29.91 -12.85
C ALA A 362 -12.25 -28.85 -11.85
N LEU A 363 -11.40 -28.41 -10.91
CA LEU A 363 -11.68 -27.30 -9.99
C LEU A 363 -11.64 -25.93 -10.69
N TYR A 364 -10.95 -25.82 -11.83
CA TYR A 364 -10.77 -24.59 -12.59
C TYR A 364 -11.74 -24.46 -13.78
N VAL A 365 -12.82 -25.23 -13.79
CA VAL A 365 -13.90 -25.08 -14.78
C VAL A 365 -14.73 -23.84 -14.43
N ASP A 366 -15.05 -23.02 -15.44
CA ASP A 366 -15.86 -21.79 -15.38
C ASP A 366 -16.79 -21.74 -14.14
N PRO A 367 -16.59 -20.81 -13.19
CA PRO A 367 -15.94 -19.49 -13.32
C PRO A 367 -14.66 -19.32 -12.48
N PHE A 368 -13.71 -20.24 -12.56
CA PHE A 368 -12.48 -20.19 -11.74
C PHE A 368 -11.21 -20.16 -12.59
N MET A 369 -10.15 -19.57 -12.06
CA MET A 369 -8.79 -19.64 -12.60
C MET A 369 -7.81 -20.14 -11.54
N LYS A 370 -6.65 -20.58 -12.02
CA LYS A 370 -5.53 -21.05 -11.20
C LYS A 370 -4.52 -19.94 -10.96
N ILE A 371 -4.09 -19.80 -9.71
CA ILE A 371 -2.90 -19.00 -9.34
C ILE A 371 -1.88 -19.88 -8.63
N VAL A 372 -0.60 -19.76 -9.00
CA VAL A 372 0.54 -20.56 -8.50
C VAL A 372 1.61 -19.65 -7.89
N PRO A 373 1.41 -19.21 -6.63
CA PRO A 373 2.35 -18.35 -5.93
C PRO A 373 3.58 -19.09 -5.41
N GLY A 374 4.38 -19.67 -6.32
CA GLY A 374 5.61 -20.37 -5.96
C GLY A 374 5.35 -21.69 -5.23
N SER A 375 5.97 -21.87 -4.06
CA SER A 375 6.07 -23.18 -3.38
C SER A 375 4.85 -23.57 -2.54
N THR A 376 3.91 -22.65 -2.31
CA THR A 376 2.72 -22.88 -1.48
C THR A 376 1.61 -23.66 -2.20
N GLY A 377 1.80 -23.98 -3.48
CA GLY A 377 0.88 -24.77 -4.29
C GLY A 377 -0.11 -23.90 -5.08
N ALA A 378 -0.87 -24.55 -5.96
CA ALA A 378 -1.90 -23.88 -6.75
C ALA A 378 -3.18 -23.66 -5.93
N ARG A 379 -3.91 -22.58 -6.22
CA ARG A 379 -5.23 -22.30 -5.62
C ARG A 379 -6.19 -21.71 -6.65
N ALA A 380 -7.48 -21.84 -6.40
CA ALA A 380 -8.52 -21.24 -7.22
C ALA A 380 -8.83 -19.82 -6.78
N THR A 381 -9.23 -19.02 -7.77
CA THR A 381 -9.73 -17.65 -7.60
C THR A 381 -10.67 -17.30 -8.76
N THR A 382 -11.45 -16.24 -8.60
CA THR A 382 -12.35 -15.71 -9.65
C THR A 382 -11.88 -14.37 -10.22
N ALA A 383 -10.85 -13.75 -9.63
CA ALA A 383 -10.21 -12.58 -10.21
C ALA A 383 -8.81 -12.36 -9.61
N VAL A 384 -7.87 -11.92 -10.45
CA VAL A 384 -6.50 -11.57 -10.07
C VAL A 384 -6.19 -10.16 -10.54
N ALA A 385 -5.53 -9.39 -9.70
CA ALA A 385 -4.91 -8.13 -10.09
C ALA A 385 -3.39 -8.28 -10.21
N ALA A 386 -2.81 -7.69 -11.25
CA ALA A 386 -1.40 -7.34 -11.30
C ALA A 386 -1.25 -5.89 -10.83
N VAL A 387 -0.33 -5.65 -9.90
CA VAL A 387 -0.04 -4.33 -9.36
C VAL A 387 1.45 -4.01 -9.54
N PRO A 388 1.84 -3.46 -10.71
CA PRO A 388 3.20 -2.98 -10.92
C PRO A 388 3.53 -1.84 -9.96
N CYS A 389 4.69 -1.92 -9.32
CA CYS A 389 5.13 -1.00 -8.28
C CYS A 389 6.48 -0.36 -8.62
N GLY A 390 6.73 0.81 -8.04
CA GLY A 390 7.94 1.61 -8.31
C GLY A 390 9.25 1.02 -7.78
N ASP A 391 9.21 -0.14 -7.14
CA ASP A 391 10.38 -0.96 -6.77
C ASP A 391 10.83 -1.91 -7.89
N GLY A 392 10.15 -1.90 -9.05
CA GLY A 392 10.47 -2.77 -10.18
C GLY A 392 9.72 -4.09 -10.19
N ASP A 393 8.89 -4.35 -9.17
CA ASP A 393 8.17 -5.60 -9.02
C ASP A 393 6.68 -5.46 -9.40
N VAL A 394 6.11 -6.56 -9.88
CA VAL A 394 4.67 -6.74 -10.13
C VAL A 394 4.14 -7.69 -9.08
N TYR A 395 3.27 -7.17 -8.21
CA TYR A 395 2.64 -7.96 -7.14
C TYR A 395 1.29 -8.52 -7.60
N TRP A 396 1.09 -9.82 -7.36
CA TRP A 396 -0.19 -10.48 -7.61
C TRP A 396 -1.14 -10.27 -6.44
N VAL A 397 -2.39 -9.94 -6.73
CA VAL A 397 -3.44 -9.88 -5.72
C VAL A 397 -4.56 -10.83 -6.10
N ASP A 398 -4.83 -11.80 -5.24
CA ASP A 398 -5.99 -12.66 -5.36
C ASP A 398 -7.20 -11.93 -4.79
N LEU A 399 -8.00 -11.39 -5.69
CA LEU A 399 -9.10 -10.49 -5.33
C LEU A 399 -10.26 -11.23 -4.67
N ALA A 400 -10.48 -12.49 -5.05
CA ALA A 400 -11.55 -13.30 -4.47
C ALA A 400 -11.26 -13.69 -3.01
N ARG A 401 -9.98 -13.82 -2.65
CA ARG A 401 -9.53 -14.10 -1.27
C ARG A 401 -9.11 -12.85 -0.51
N TRP A 402 -9.00 -11.73 -1.21
CA TRP A 402 -8.47 -10.46 -0.68
C TRP A 402 -7.10 -10.63 -0.03
N GLU A 403 -6.11 -11.10 -0.79
CA GLU A 403 -4.75 -11.32 -0.29
C GLU A 403 -3.68 -11.19 -1.38
N ILE A 404 -2.47 -10.83 -0.97
CA ILE A 404 -1.27 -11.03 -1.77
C ILE A 404 -0.78 -12.45 -1.43
N PRO A 405 -0.78 -13.39 -2.38
CA PRO A 405 -0.23 -14.71 -2.14
C PRO A 405 1.22 -14.61 -1.65
N ASN A 406 1.64 -15.53 -0.78
CA ASN A 406 3.05 -15.63 -0.39
C ASN A 406 3.75 -16.74 -1.20
N GLU A 407 5.00 -16.49 -1.59
CA GLU A 407 5.85 -17.47 -2.27
C GLU A 407 6.27 -18.64 -1.37
N SER A 408 6.28 -18.37 -0.06
CA SER A 408 6.61 -19.33 1.00
C SER A 408 5.63 -19.20 2.16
N SER A 409 5.46 -20.29 2.90
CA SER A 409 4.55 -20.32 4.04
C SER A 409 5.08 -19.43 5.18
N PRO A 410 4.34 -18.36 5.58
CA PRO A 410 4.71 -17.53 6.73
C PRO A 410 4.62 -18.29 8.07
N LEU A 411 3.97 -19.45 8.10
CA LEU A 411 3.81 -20.27 9.30
C LEU A 411 4.83 -21.40 9.41
N ARG A 412 5.27 -21.96 8.27
CA ARG A 412 6.02 -23.23 8.23
C ARG A 412 7.45 -23.11 7.72
N SER A 413 7.74 -22.14 6.85
CA SER A 413 9.08 -22.01 6.27
C SER A 413 10.06 -21.47 7.31
N SER A 414 11.16 -22.16 7.60
CA SER A 414 12.16 -21.67 8.56
C SER A 414 12.80 -20.33 8.14
N SER A 415 12.86 -20.05 6.84
CA SER A 415 13.38 -18.78 6.32
C SER A 415 12.33 -17.66 6.32
N ALA A 416 11.04 -18.00 6.27
CA ALA A 416 9.94 -17.04 6.18
C ALA A 416 8.94 -17.15 7.35
N ARG A 417 9.30 -17.76 8.48
CA ARG A 417 8.37 -17.85 9.61
C ARG A 417 8.19 -16.48 10.25
N THR A 418 6.94 -16.07 10.50
CA THR A 418 6.69 -14.91 11.39
C THR A 418 7.26 -15.21 12.76
N GLY A 419 8.16 -14.38 13.26
CA GLY A 419 8.91 -14.68 14.48
C GLY A 419 9.80 -13.54 14.94
N VAL A 420 10.35 -13.70 16.14
CA VAL A 420 11.51 -12.91 16.58
C VAL A 420 12.77 -13.63 16.10
N THR A 421 13.61 -12.94 15.35
CA THR A 421 14.82 -13.50 14.74
C THR A 421 16.10 -13.16 15.50
N ALA A 422 16.06 -12.13 16.34
CA ALA A 422 17.18 -11.74 17.20
C ALA A 422 16.66 -11.03 18.45
N ALA A 423 17.39 -11.16 19.57
CA ALA A 423 17.07 -10.46 20.80
C ALA A 423 18.36 -10.16 21.60
N GLU A 424 18.63 -8.89 21.89
CA GLU A 424 19.85 -8.46 22.58
C GLU A 424 19.57 -7.49 23.73
N ALA A 425 20.03 -7.83 24.93
CA ALA A 425 19.96 -6.95 26.09
C ALA A 425 21.26 -6.15 26.22
N THR A 426 21.16 -4.82 26.16
CA THR A 426 22.32 -3.94 26.33
C THR A 426 22.79 -3.96 27.78
N LEU A 427 24.08 -4.19 27.96
CA LEU A 427 24.78 -3.96 29.22
C LEU A 427 25.13 -2.48 29.34
N VAL A 428 24.70 -1.84 30.43
CA VAL A 428 25.28 -0.54 30.77
C VAL A 428 26.64 -0.81 31.43
N ASP A 429 27.70 -0.18 30.93
CA ASP A 429 29.07 -0.41 31.42
C ASP A 429 29.17 -0.27 32.93
N GLY A 430 29.74 -1.29 33.58
CA GLY A 430 29.88 -1.34 35.04
C GLY A 430 28.59 -1.63 35.81
N SER A 431 27.44 -1.75 35.15
CA SER A 431 26.17 -2.13 35.78
C SER A 431 26.06 -3.64 35.97
N ALA A 432 25.48 -4.03 37.11
CA ALA A 432 25.12 -5.42 37.39
C ALA A 432 23.64 -5.70 37.05
N GLN A 433 22.99 -4.77 36.34
CA GLN A 433 21.59 -4.82 35.95
C GLN A 433 21.46 -5.17 34.46
N ARG A 434 20.47 -5.97 34.11
CA ARG A 434 20.11 -6.27 32.72
C ARG A 434 18.60 -6.33 32.58
N LEU A 435 18.05 -5.80 31.50
CA LEU A 435 16.67 -6.12 31.13
C LEU A 435 16.61 -7.58 30.64
N GLY A 436 15.45 -8.17 30.83
CA GLY A 436 15.11 -9.51 30.34
C GLY A 436 13.61 -9.63 30.12
N LEU A 437 13.18 -10.79 29.63
CA LEU A 437 11.78 -11.08 29.37
C LEU A 437 11.31 -12.27 30.20
N TRP A 438 10.13 -12.19 30.81
CA TRP A 438 9.58 -13.32 31.57
C TRP A 438 9.02 -14.37 30.61
N THR A 439 9.49 -15.60 30.76
CA THR A 439 8.96 -16.80 30.12
C THR A 439 8.09 -17.56 31.12
N THR A 440 6.97 -18.12 30.66
CA THR A 440 6.22 -19.10 31.44
C THR A 440 6.67 -20.50 31.06
N THR A 441 7.31 -21.20 31.99
CA THR A 441 7.71 -22.60 31.77
C THR A 441 6.48 -23.51 31.75
N ALA A 442 6.60 -24.72 31.18
CA ALA A 442 5.53 -25.73 31.22
C ALA A 442 5.11 -26.13 32.66
N ALA A 443 5.98 -25.87 33.66
CA ALA A 443 5.70 -26.06 35.08
C ALA A 443 4.96 -24.87 35.74
N GLY A 444 4.64 -23.82 34.98
CA GLY A 444 3.91 -22.63 35.45
C GLY A 444 4.74 -21.61 36.22
N ALA A 445 6.02 -21.89 36.51
CA ALA A 445 6.92 -20.91 37.13
C ALA A 445 7.46 -19.92 36.09
N ALA A 446 7.37 -18.63 36.39
CA ALA A 446 7.93 -17.57 35.56
C ALA A 446 9.46 -17.50 35.74
N THR A 447 10.20 -17.51 34.63
CA THR A 447 11.66 -17.36 34.62
C THR A 447 12.09 -16.18 33.77
N LEU A 448 12.99 -15.35 34.30
CA LEU A 448 13.48 -14.18 33.57
C LEU A 448 14.57 -14.61 32.56
N ALA A 449 14.21 -14.62 31.28
CA ALA A 449 15.11 -14.86 30.16
C ALA A 449 16.03 -13.67 29.96
N VAL A 450 17.34 -13.94 29.88
CA VAL A 450 18.39 -12.94 29.63
C VAL A 450 19.41 -13.39 28.57
N THR A 451 19.15 -14.53 27.93
CA THR A 451 19.88 -15.06 26.78
C THR A 451 19.02 -14.88 25.54
N GLU A 452 19.64 -14.67 24.39
CA GLU A 452 18.95 -14.43 23.12
C GLU A 452 17.85 -15.46 22.83
N ASP A 453 18.18 -16.75 22.78
CA ASP A 453 17.22 -17.83 22.49
C ASP A 453 16.00 -17.82 23.42
N ALA A 454 16.22 -17.65 24.73
CA ALA A 454 15.13 -17.65 25.71
C ALA A 454 14.28 -16.36 25.64
N MET A 455 14.86 -15.25 25.19
CA MET A 455 14.12 -14.00 24.96
C MET A 455 13.29 -14.10 23.68
N ILE A 456 13.83 -14.69 22.61
CA ILE A 456 13.08 -15.00 21.38
C ILE A 456 11.81 -15.79 21.72
N GLU A 457 11.93 -16.83 22.54
CA GLU A 457 10.78 -17.64 22.99
C GLU A 457 9.79 -16.90 23.91
N ALA A 458 10.22 -15.81 24.55
CA ALA A 458 9.41 -15.04 25.49
C ALA A 458 8.47 -14.03 24.82
N VAL A 459 8.69 -13.75 23.54
CA VAL A 459 7.94 -12.74 22.78
C VAL A 459 6.87 -13.42 21.94
N GLN A 460 5.67 -12.87 22.01
CA GLN A 460 4.55 -13.26 21.17
C GLN A 460 4.45 -12.30 19.98
N VAL A 461 4.32 -12.87 18.78
CA VAL A 461 4.08 -12.17 17.52
C VAL A 461 2.94 -12.85 16.78
N THR A 462 2.20 -12.10 15.97
CA THR A 462 1.06 -12.62 15.23
C THR A 462 1.28 -12.39 13.74
N PRO A 463 1.31 -13.46 12.92
CA PRO A 463 1.28 -13.34 11.47
C PRO A 463 0.21 -12.34 11.00
N GLY A 464 0.52 -11.51 10.00
CA GLY A 464 -0.42 -10.50 9.47
C GLY A 464 -0.59 -9.24 10.32
N PHE A 465 -0.12 -9.22 11.56
CA PHE A 465 -0.03 -8.03 12.42
C PHE A 465 1.43 -7.59 12.63
N THR A 466 2.34 -8.55 12.76
CA THR A 466 3.76 -8.29 12.99
C THR A 466 4.47 -7.91 11.70
N THR A 467 5.05 -6.71 11.67
CA THR A 467 5.98 -6.24 10.62
C THR A 467 7.37 -6.84 10.79
N THR A 468 8.18 -6.84 9.71
CA THR A 468 9.63 -6.99 9.83
C THR A 468 10.20 -5.68 10.36
N GLU A 469 10.74 -5.69 11.56
CA GLU A 469 11.10 -4.46 12.25
C GLU A 469 12.04 -4.69 13.46
N ASP A 470 12.82 -3.67 13.82
CA ASP A 470 13.58 -3.64 15.07
C ASP A 470 12.81 -2.90 16.16
N TRP A 471 12.57 -3.59 17.27
CA TRP A 471 11.93 -3.07 18.46
C TRP A 471 12.97 -2.76 19.53
N THR A 472 12.73 -1.72 20.31
CA THR A 472 13.56 -1.37 21.47
C THR A 472 12.67 -1.17 22.68
N VAL A 473 13.02 -1.85 23.77
CA VAL A 473 12.42 -1.69 25.10
C VAL A 473 13.45 -1.06 26.01
N ALA A 474 13.27 0.20 26.39
CA ALA A 474 14.29 0.95 27.13
C ALA A 474 13.74 1.57 28.42
N TRP A 475 14.46 1.42 29.52
CA TRP A 475 14.14 2.11 30.79
C TRP A 475 14.57 3.58 30.71
N GLN A 476 13.58 4.47 30.85
CA GLN A 476 13.73 5.91 30.63
C GLN A 476 14.38 6.22 29.27
N GLY A 477 13.96 5.47 28.25
CA GLY A 477 14.34 5.67 26.86
C GLY A 477 13.93 7.05 26.34
N VAL A 478 14.65 7.54 25.34
CA VAL A 478 14.33 8.80 24.67
C VAL A 478 13.09 8.61 23.81
N LEU A 479 12.11 9.52 23.92
CA LEU A 479 10.92 9.46 23.08
C LEU A 479 11.28 9.75 21.61
N PRO A 480 10.77 8.97 20.64
CA PRO A 480 11.11 9.11 19.22
C PRO A 480 10.92 10.54 18.73
N GLY A 481 11.96 11.08 18.08
CA GLY A 481 11.93 12.43 17.55
C GLY A 481 11.97 13.55 18.60
N LEU A 482 12.22 13.26 19.88
CA LEU A 482 12.36 14.24 20.97
C LEU A 482 13.75 14.28 21.61
N GLU A 483 14.77 13.77 20.89
CA GLU A 483 16.17 13.85 21.29
C GLU A 483 16.79 15.20 20.91
N ALA A 484 17.52 15.80 21.85
CA ALA A 484 18.39 16.96 21.63
C ALA A 484 17.75 18.07 20.77
N ARG A 485 16.48 18.39 21.05
CA ARG A 485 15.72 19.40 20.31
C ARG A 485 16.07 20.79 20.82
N ALA A 486 16.08 21.76 19.91
CA ALA A 486 16.10 23.16 20.30
C ALA A 486 14.91 23.43 21.25
N ALA A 487 15.16 24.20 22.30
CA ALA A 487 14.19 24.41 23.35
C ALA A 487 14.14 25.86 23.82
N GLU A 488 12.96 26.25 24.26
CA GLU A 488 12.66 27.50 24.93
C GLU A 488 11.98 27.21 26.26
N THR A 489 12.17 28.10 27.23
CA THR A 489 11.61 27.98 28.56
C THR A 489 10.83 29.23 28.94
N GLY A 490 10.02 29.13 29.99
CA GLY A 490 9.34 30.26 30.61
C GLY A 490 8.53 29.83 31.82
N ALA A 491 7.73 30.74 32.36
CA ALA A 491 6.83 30.45 33.49
C ALA A 491 5.42 30.10 33.02
N ALA A 492 4.84 29.06 33.62
CA ALA A 492 3.42 28.75 33.51
C ALA A 492 2.60 29.69 34.41
N ALA A 493 1.27 29.62 34.34
CA ALA A 493 0.40 30.51 35.10
C ALA A 493 0.54 30.38 36.62
N ASP A 494 0.97 29.22 37.10
CA ASP A 494 1.27 28.91 38.51
C ASP A 494 2.73 29.21 38.90
N GLY A 495 3.55 29.72 37.97
CA GLY A 495 4.96 30.01 38.16
C GLY A 495 5.90 28.81 37.95
N ALA A 496 5.39 27.61 37.66
CA ALA A 496 6.22 26.46 37.33
C ALA A 496 6.96 26.69 36.00
N PRO A 497 8.23 26.26 35.86
CA PRO A 497 8.92 26.38 34.58
C PRO A 497 8.29 25.45 33.54
N TRP A 498 8.14 25.91 32.30
CA TRP A 498 7.79 25.08 31.16
C TRP A 498 8.92 25.00 30.15
N VAL A 499 8.91 23.96 29.31
CA VAL A 499 9.79 23.76 28.16
C VAL A 499 8.98 23.55 26.89
N ALA A 500 9.19 24.37 25.86
CA ALA A 500 8.70 24.16 24.51
C ALA A 500 9.87 23.71 23.63
N LEU A 501 9.68 22.67 22.83
CA LEU A 501 10.73 22.13 21.96
C LEU A 501 10.72 22.85 20.61
N GLN A 502 11.22 24.08 20.63
CA GLN A 502 11.20 24.97 19.49
C GLN A 502 12.35 25.97 19.49
N ARG A 503 12.41 26.79 18.43
CA ARG A 503 13.30 27.95 18.35
C ARG A 503 12.63 29.14 17.68
N THR A 504 12.56 30.26 18.38
CA THR A 504 12.09 31.55 17.86
C THR A 504 13.23 32.24 17.11
N GLY A 505 13.03 32.48 15.83
CA GLY A 505 13.95 33.25 14.99
C GLY A 505 13.83 34.76 15.24
N ALA A 506 14.81 35.52 14.75
CA ALA A 506 14.83 36.98 14.89
C ALA A 506 13.60 37.70 14.28
N GLY A 507 12.93 37.05 13.31
CA GLY A 507 11.68 37.54 12.71
C GLY A 507 10.41 37.11 13.44
N GLY A 508 10.50 36.47 14.61
CA GLY A 508 9.36 35.99 15.39
C GLY A 508 8.75 34.66 14.92
N GLY A 509 9.18 34.13 13.77
CA GLY A 509 8.79 32.80 13.32
C GLY A 509 9.43 31.70 14.16
N VAL A 510 8.69 30.64 14.45
CA VAL A 510 9.14 29.51 15.27
C VAL A 510 9.51 28.33 14.36
N SER A 511 10.78 27.90 14.35
CA SER A 511 11.24 26.73 13.60
C SER A 511 12.64 26.22 14.04
N PRO A 512 12.83 24.90 14.20
CA PRO A 512 11.84 23.81 14.07
C PRO A 512 10.88 23.76 15.27
N VAL A 513 9.75 23.05 15.14
CA VAL A 513 8.74 22.86 16.21
C VAL A 513 8.50 21.38 16.41
N ALA A 514 8.83 20.84 17.59
CA ALA A 514 8.37 19.52 18.00
C ALA A 514 7.03 19.63 18.74
N ARG A 515 6.04 18.88 18.24
CA ARG A 515 4.64 18.98 18.64
C ARG A 515 4.36 18.07 19.83
N VAL A 516 4.92 18.39 21.00
CA VAL A 516 4.81 17.58 22.24
C VAL A 516 3.37 17.33 22.70
N HIS A 517 2.41 18.10 22.19
CA HIS A 517 1.00 17.84 22.45
C HIS A 517 0.41 16.67 21.66
N ASP A 518 1.06 16.22 20.58
CA ASP A 518 0.64 15.13 19.69
C ASP A 518 0.71 13.76 20.42
N PRO A 519 -0.40 13.01 20.52
CA PRO A 519 -0.41 11.68 21.15
C PRO A 519 0.54 10.67 20.47
N ARG A 520 0.91 10.88 19.19
CA ARG A 520 1.85 10.01 18.46
C ARG A 520 3.26 9.98 19.04
N LEU A 521 3.65 11.05 19.75
CA LEU A 521 4.95 11.14 20.42
C LEU A 521 4.98 10.45 21.79
N GLY A 522 3.81 10.04 22.31
CA GLY A 522 3.70 9.28 23.54
C GLY A 522 4.13 10.04 24.81
N VAL A 523 4.11 11.38 24.80
CA VAL A 523 4.49 12.18 25.98
C VAL A 523 3.40 12.08 27.06
N GLN A 524 3.81 11.65 28.26
CA GLN A 524 2.94 11.47 29.42
C GLN A 524 3.39 12.34 30.60
N LEU A 525 2.55 12.40 31.63
CA LEU A 525 2.95 12.92 32.93
C LEU A 525 4.06 12.03 33.53
N ASP A 526 4.87 12.61 34.40
CA ASP A 526 6.05 11.99 35.03
C ASP A 526 7.19 11.60 34.08
N ASP A 527 7.08 11.90 32.79
CA ASP A 527 8.20 11.83 31.85
C ASP A 527 9.34 12.76 32.28
N VAL A 528 10.57 12.41 31.90
CA VAL A 528 11.78 13.14 32.27
C VAL A 528 12.14 14.11 31.15
N VAL A 529 12.35 15.37 31.48
CA VAL A 529 12.91 16.36 30.55
C VAL A 529 14.31 16.71 31.03
N VAL A 530 15.31 16.42 30.20
CA VAL A 530 16.70 16.81 30.43
C VAL A 530 16.98 18.06 29.61
N VAL A 531 17.32 19.17 30.27
CA VAL A 531 17.63 20.45 29.62
C VAL A 531 19.12 20.72 29.77
N ASN A 532 19.81 20.95 28.65
CA ASN A 532 21.15 21.52 28.66
C ASN A 532 21.03 23.00 29.03
N ALA A 533 21.30 23.29 30.30
CA ALA A 533 21.16 24.59 30.95
C ALA A 533 22.52 25.25 31.20
N ALA A 534 23.58 24.83 30.52
CA ALA A 534 24.93 25.38 30.69
C ALA A 534 25.02 26.90 30.43
N ALA A 535 24.11 27.44 29.62
CA ALA A 535 24.01 28.87 29.35
C ALA A 535 23.26 29.67 30.44
N LEU A 536 22.64 28.99 31.42
CA LEU A 536 21.83 29.61 32.47
C LEU A 536 22.63 29.76 33.75
N SER A 537 22.70 31.00 34.26
CA SER A 537 23.39 31.28 35.53
C SER A 537 22.67 30.61 36.70
N GLY A 538 23.41 29.89 37.54
CA GLY A 538 22.86 29.22 38.73
C GLY A 538 22.28 27.83 38.47
N CYS A 539 22.34 27.35 37.22
CA CYS A 539 21.98 25.98 36.86
C CYS A 539 23.22 25.08 36.77
N ALA A 540 23.01 23.78 36.99
CA ALA A 540 23.94 22.77 36.51
C ALA A 540 23.94 22.75 34.96
N ALA A 541 25.00 22.19 34.36
CA ALA A 541 25.11 22.11 32.90
C ALA A 541 23.94 21.33 32.27
N GLU A 542 23.47 20.29 32.95
CA GLU A 542 22.24 19.57 32.65
C GLU A 542 21.33 19.59 33.87
N VAL A 543 20.04 19.81 33.66
CA VAL A 543 19.02 19.79 34.70
C VAL A 543 17.87 18.89 34.28
N GLU A 544 17.34 18.12 35.23
CA GLU A 544 16.25 17.17 34.99
C GLU A 544 14.99 17.60 35.72
N GLY A 545 13.89 17.69 34.98
CA GLY A 545 12.54 17.90 35.52
C GLY A 545 11.60 16.76 35.18
N ARG A 546 10.46 16.70 35.88
CA ARG A 546 9.34 15.79 35.58
C ARG A 546 8.21 16.56 34.90
N VAL A 547 7.59 15.98 33.88
CA VAL A 547 6.41 16.55 33.25
C VAL A 547 5.24 16.51 34.24
N THR A 548 4.77 17.67 34.68
CA THR A 548 3.63 17.80 35.61
C THR A 548 2.34 18.20 34.92
N ALA A 549 2.45 18.86 33.75
CA ALA A 549 1.33 19.15 32.88
C ALA A 549 1.80 19.30 31.42
N LEU A 550 0.90 19.01 30.49
CA LEU A 550 1.08 19.30 29.07
C LEU A 550 0.26 20.53 28.70
N LEU A 551 0.97 21.60 28.37
CA LEU A 551 0.38 22.87 27.98
C LEU A 551 -0.06 22.78 26.51
N ALA A 552 -1.29 23.20 26.26
CA ALA A 552 -1.88 23.17 24.93
C ALA A 552 -1.13 24.10 23.95
N PRO A 553 -1.13 23.79 22.65
CA PRO A 553 -0.52 24.66 21.64
C PRO A 553 -1.12 26.07 21.63
N ASP A 554 -0.32 27.07 21.33
CA ASP A 554 -0.78 28.44 21.09
C ASP A 554 0.12 29.14 20.07
N ALA A 555 -0.15 30.41 19.76
CA ALA A 555 0.64 31.15 18.78
C ALA A 555 2.12 31.30 19.16
N ALA A 556 2.45 31.32 20.46
CA ALA A 556 3.84 31.39 20.94
C ALA A 556 4.49 30.00 21.02
N ARG A 557 3.68 28.95 21.16
CA ARG A 557 4.10 27.55 21.35
C ARG A 557 3.28 26.66 20.43
N PRO A 558 3.49 26.72 19.09
CA PRO A 558 2.67 25.99 18.12
C PRO A 558 2.72 24.46 18.30
N GLY A 559 3.72 23.93 18.99
CA GLY A 559 3.82 22.50 19.35
C GLY A 559 3.28 22.13 20.74
N GLY A 560 2.82 23.11 21.53
CA GLY A 560 2.59 22.97 22.97
C GLY A 560 3.88 23.09 23.80
N ALA A 561 3.75 22.88 25.11
CA ALA A 561 4.89 22.89 26.03
C ALA A 561 4.70 21.92 27.20
N LEU A 562 5.79 21.59 27.89
CA LEU A 562 5.83 20.69 29.05
C LEU A 562 6.05 21.51 30.31
N ALA A 563 5.07 21.59 31.20
CA ALA A 563 5.29 22.15 32.53
C ALA A 563 6.12 21.15 33.35
N LEU A 564 7.16 21.65 34.01
CA LEU A 564 8.12 20.85 34.74
C LEU A 564 7.90 20.99 36.25
N GLY A 565 8.10 19.89 36.96
CA GLY A 565 8.21 19.84 38.41
C GLY A 565 9.50 19.13 38.85
N PRO A 566 9.80 19.17 40.15
CA PRO A 566 10.99 18.52 40.70
C PRO A 566 10.91 17.00 40.57
N PRO A 567 12.02 16.31 40.21
CA PRO A 567 12.07 14.86 40.27
C PRO A 567 11.99 14.35 41.72
N PRO A 568 11.49 13.12 41.95
CA PRO A 568 11.51 12.50 43.27
C PRO A 568 12.95 12.20 43.71
N CYS A 569 13.21 12.13 45.02
CA CYS A 569 14.48 11.60 45.51
C CYS A 569 14.56 10.09 45.26
N THR A 570 15.75 9.59 45.00
CA THR A 570 15.99 8.16 44.78
C THR A 570 16.57 7.53 46.05
N PRO A 571 16.22 6.28 46.40
CA PRO A 571 16.87 5.58 47.52
C PRO A 571 18.39 5.48 47.29
N GLU A 572 19.21 5.75 48.32
CA GLU A 572 20.65 5.57 48.20
C GLU A 572 21.00 4.08 47.96
N PRO A 573 21.94 3.78 47.04
CA PRO A 573 22.37 2.42 46.75
C PRO A 573 23.18 1.77 47.89
N THR A 574 23.55 2.54 48.94
CA THR A 574 24.40 2.10 50.05
C THR A 574 23.65 1.24 51.09
N GLY A 575 22.34 1.07 50.96
CA GLY A 575 21.50 0.35 51.93
C GLY A 575 21.30 1.11 53.25
N SER A 576 21.74 2.38 53.32
CA SER A 576 21.58 3.27 54.48
C SER A 576 20.12 3.66 54.75
N GLY A 577 19.25 3.51 53.74
CA GLY A 577 17.88 4.01 53.75
C GLY A 577 17.77 5.53 53.58
N ALA A 578 18.89 6.25 53.40
CA ALA A 578 18.87 7.67 53.07
C ALA A 578 18.40 7.87 51.61
N GLU A 579 17.75 9.01 51.35
CA GLU A 579 17.34 9.40 50.01
C GLU A 579 18.40 10.30 49.38
N ASP A 580 18.82 9.99 48.14
CA ASP A 580 19.60 10.89 47.29
C ASP A 580 18.64 11.87 46.59
N CYS A 581 18.70 13.13 47.04
CA CYS A 581 17.92 14.23 46.50
C CYS A 581 18.74 15.15 45.58
N THR A 582 19.96 14.77 45.19
CA THR A 582 20.88 15.65 44.44
C THR A 582 20.27 16.18 43.15
N VAL A 583 19.59 15.32 42.38
CA VAL A 583 18.94 15.72 41.12
C VAL A 583 17.77 16.68 41.37
N ARG A 584 16.98 16.43 42.42
CA ARG A 584 15.87 17.30 42.83
C ARG A 584 16.36 18.68 43.23
N ASP A 585 17.39 18.73 44.06
CA ASP A 585 17.91 19.98 44.60
C ASP A 585 18.59 20.80 43.50
N ALA A 586 19.27 20.15 42.54
CA ALA A 586 19.79 20.78 41.33
C ALA A 586 18.67 21.39 40.46
N TYR A 587 17.55 20.68 40.29
CA TYR A 587 16.37 21.22 39.60
C TYR A 587 15.80 22.44 40.35
N LEU A 588 15.59 22.35 41.66
CA LEU A 588 15.02 23.45 42.44
C LEU A 588 15.89 24.71 42.40
N ALA A 589 17.22 24.54 42.38
CA ALA A 589 18.16 25.65 42.22
C ALA A 589 18.05 26.33 40.84
N CYS A 590 17.80 25.54 39.78
CA CYS A 590 17.72 26.03 38.41
C CYS A 590 16.31 26.50 38.00
N ALA A 591 15.25 26.03 38.67
CA ALA A 591 13.86 26.32 38.32
C ALA A 591 13.53 27.82 38.17
N PRO A 592 14.01 28.75 39.01
CA PRO A 592 13.80 30.18 38.81
C PRO A 592 14.40 30.71 37.50
N ALA A 593 15.56 30.20 37.07
CA ALA A 593 16.20 30.61 35.83
C ALA A 593 15.42 30.08 34.61
N LEU A 594 14.96 28.83 34.65
CA LEU A 594 14.08 28.28 33.61
C LEU A 594 12.76 29.07 33.51
N ALA A 595 12.14 29.40 34.65
CA ALA A 595 10.89 30.17 34.69
C ALA A 595 11.05 31.61 34.18
N SER A 596 12.26 32.20 34.30
CA SER A 596 12.55 33.54 33.77
C SER A 596 12.54 33.62 32.24
N GLY A 597 12.63 32.46 31.58
CA GLY A 597 12.59 32.31 30.14
C GLY A 597 13.95 32.45 29.47
N ALA A 598 14.28 31.45 28.66
CA ALA A 598 15.49 31.41 27.86
C ALA A 598 15.23 30.69 26.54
N SER A 599 15.98 31.06 25.50
CA SER A 599 15.94 30.45 24.18
C SER A 599 17.32 29.92 23.77
N GLY A 600 17.35 29.09 22.72
CA GLY A 600 18.61 28.48 22.25
C GLY A 600 19.13 27.37 23.17
N LEU A 601 18.27 26.85 24.07
CA LEU A 601 18.57 25.68 24.87
C LEU A 601 18.44 24.42 24.02
N VAL A 602 18.91 23.30 24.56
CA VAL A 602 18.68 21.97 24.00
C VAL A 602 17.99 21.12 25.07
N ALA A 603 16.92 20.42 24.71
CA ALA A 603 16.20 19.54 25.60
C ALA A 603 15.94 18.16 24.98
N THR A 604 15.95 17.14 25.82
CA THR A 604 15.61 15.75 25.47
C THR A 604 14.47 15.30 26.36
N VAL A 605 13.42 14.71 25.77
CA VAL A 605 12.29 14.12 26.51
C VAL A 605 12.43 12.60 26.55
N ARG A 606 12.33 12.04 27.75
CA ARG A 606 12.46 10.61 28.02
C ARG A 606 11.22 10.10 28.74
N ALA A 607 10.90 8.83 28.52
CA ALA A 607 9.83 8.18 29.26
C ALA A 607 10.12 8.15 30.77
N GLY A 608 9.09 8.25 31.61
CA GLY A 608 9.20 8.05 33.05
C GLY A 608 9.51 6.60 33.48
N GLY A 609 9.23 5.63 32.61
CA GLY A 609 9.39 4.18 32.84
C GLY A 609 9.94 3.44 31.61
N LEU A 610 9.48 2.21 31.34
CA LEU A 610 9.85 1.51 30.10
C LEU A 610 9.12 2.13 28.91
N LEU A 611 9.89 2.39 27.87
CA LEU A 611 9.43 2.83 26.57
C LEU A 611 9.58 1.69 25.58
N VAL A 612 8.53 1.40 24.82
CA VAL A 612 8.59 0.49 23.67
C VAL A 612 8.57 1.33 22.41
N THR A 613 9.56 1.14 21.54
CA THR A 613 9.61 1.75 20.21
C THR A 613 9.88 0.69 19.17
N GLY A 614 9.53 0.98 17.92
CA GLY A 614 10.07 0.25 16.78
C GLY A 614 10.69 1.21 15.76
N SER A 615 11.60 0.71 14.92
CA SER A 615 12.30 1.48 13.90
C SER A 615 11.39 2.12 12.84
N VAL A 616 10.33 1.42 12.42
CA VAL A 616 9.25 1.90 11.55
C VAL A 616 8.05 2.38 12.39
N THR A 617 7.89 1.78 13.56
CA THR A 617 6.75 1.89 14.45
C THR A 617 6.81 3.18 15.30
N GLY A 618 7.98 3.78 15.45
CA GLY A 618 8.18 4.91 16.36
C GLY A 618 7.68 4.53 17.76
N TYR A 619 6.89 5.39 18.40
CA TYR A 619 6.28 5.09 19.69
C TYR A 619 5.31 3.90 19.59
N ALA A 620 5.53 2.84 20.38
CA ALA A 620 4.71 1.63 20.41
C ALA A 620 3.92 1.45 21.71
N GLY A 621 4.09 2.35 22.68
CA GLY A 621 3.48 2.27 24.01
C GLY A 621 4.51 2.14 25.12
N ARG A 622 4.03 1.76 26.30
CA ARG A 622 4.83 1.65 27.53
C ARG A 622 4.57 0.32 28.20
N ALA A 623 5.64 -0.44 28.42
CA ALA A 623 5.58 -1.67 29.20
C ALA A 623 5.66 -1.36 30.70
N ALA A 624 5.05 -2.19 31.53
CA ALA A 624 5.34 -2.19 32.96
C ALA A 624 6.64 -2.97 33.21
N LEU A 625 7.48 -2.49 34.13
CA LEU A 625 8.62 -3.27 34.61
C LEU A 625 8.11 -4.25 35.67
N ASP A 626 8.08 -5.54 35.33
CA ASP A 626 7.62 -6.60 36.23
C ASP A 626 8.82 -7.24 36.95
N GLU A 627 8.90 -7.05 38.26
CA GLU A 627 9.97 -7.64 39.08
C GLU A 627 9.68 -9.09 39.51
N THR A 628 8.44 -9.55 39.35
CA THR A 628 7.95 -10.81 39.94
C THR A 628 7.56 -11.87 38.92
N GLY A 629 7.39 -11.49 37.65
CA GLY A 629 6.84 -12.34 36.60
C GLY A 629 5.31 -12.50 36.67
N ALA A 630 4.65 -11.89 37.66
CA ALA A 630 3.21 -11.94 37.90
C ALA A 630 2.45 -10.74 37.31
N GLY A 631 3.16 -9.79 36.69
CA GLY A 631 2.59 -8.62 36.05
C GLY A 631 1.82 -8.94 34.77
N THR A 632 1.11 -7.93 34.27
CA THR A 632 0.41 -8.02 32.97
C THR A 632 1.41 -7.87 31.84
N ALA A 633 1.27 -8.65 30.77
CA ALA A 633 2.08 -8.50 29.58
C ALA A 633 1.80 -7.15 28.91
N PHE A 634 2.85 -6.54 28.38
CA PHE A 634 2.69 -5.52 27.36
C PHE A 634 2.18 -6.20 26.10
N ALA A 635 1.20 -5.59 25.43
CA ALA A 635 0.69 -6.02 24.13
C ALA A 635 0.36 -4.78 23.29
N LEU A 636 0.86 -4.74 22.06
CA LEU A 636 0.40 -3.79 21.05
C LEU A 636 -0.69 -4.49 20.23
N GLU A 637 -1.96 -4.20 20.51
CA GLU A 637 -3.12 -4.88 19.93
C GLU A 637 -4.21 -3.89 19.49
N TYR A 638 -4.98 -4.26 18.45
CA TYR A 638 -6.03 -3.40 17.86
C TYR A 638 -7.19 -3.14 18.83
N LYS A 639 -7.65 -4.19 19.52
CA LYS A 639 -8.60 -4.12 20.64
C LYS A 639 -7.90 -4.62 21.89
N ALA A 640 -7.92 -3.81 22.95
CA ALA A 640 -7.28 -4.15 24.21
C ALA A 640 -8.00 -5.34 24.89
N GLY A 641 -7.41 -6.53 24.78
CA GLY A 641 -7.86 -7.77 25.41
C GLY A 641 -9.20 -8.33 24.90
N SER A 642 -9.73 -9.27 25.68
CA SER A 642 -11.06 -9.87 25.46
C SER A 642 -12.20 -9.01 26.03
N ASP A 643 -11.96 -7.73 26.33
CA ASP A 643 -12.97 -6.85 26.89
C ASP A 643 -13.87 -6.34 25.76
N PRO A 644 -15.13 -6.80 25.65
CA PRO A 644 -16.05 -6.29 24.63
C PRO A 644 -16.41 -4.81 24.85
N ALA A 645 -16.06 -4.21 26.00
CA ALA A 645 -16.20 -2.79 26.26
C ALA A 645 -14.98 -1.96 25.81
N ALA A 646 -13.90 -2.59 25.32
CA ALA A 646 -12.81 -1.87 24.68
C ALA A 646 -13.38 -1.16 23.43
N ALA A 647 -13.33 0.17 23.45
CA ALA A 647 -13.77 1.00 22.34
C ALA A 647 -12.99 0.60 21.08
N ASP A 648 -13.70 0.35 19.98
CA ASP A 648 -13.10 0.18 18.66
C ASP A 648 -12.45 1.50 18.18
N GLU A 649 -11.72 1.43 17.06
CA GLU A 649 -11.02 2.58 16.53
C GLU A 649 -11.97 3.76 16.24
N ASP A 650 -13.15 3.52 15.69
CA ASP A 650 -14.11 4.58 15.34
C ASP A 650 -14.66 5.27 16.62
N ALA A 651 -14.90 4.51 17.70
CA ALA A 651 -15.28 5.05 19.00
C ALA A 651 -14.13 5.81 19.68
N LEU A 652 -12.89 5.34 19.56
CA LEU A 652 -11.71 6.04 20.05
C LEU A 652 -11.44 7.32 19.27
N ASP A 653 -11.64 7.31 17.95
CA ASP A 653 -11.51 8.47 17.06
C ASP A 653 -12.55 9.54 17.41
N ALA A 654 -13.82 9.13 17.56
CA ALA A 654 -14.89 10.03 18.01
C ALA A 654 -14.64 10.62 19.41
N ALA A 655 -13.94 9.89 20.29
CA ALA A 655 -13.60 10.32 21.64
C ALA A 655 -12.27 11.09 21.74
N CYS A 656 -11.43 11.08 20.70
CA CYS A 656 -10.12 11.72 20.70
C CYS A 656 -10.17 13.06 19.95
N PRO A 657 -10.26 14.20 20.65
CA PRO A 657 -10.37 15.49 20.00
C PRO A 657 -9.01 16.03 19.51
N LEU A 658 -7.91 15.29 19.74
CA LEU A 658 -6.56 15.64 19.28
C LEU A 658 -6.27 15.15 17.87
N VAL A 659 -7.12 14.32 17.27
CA VAL A 659 -6.96 13.76 15.92
C VAL A 659 -8.12 14.26 15.05
N PRO A 660 -7.89 14.69 13.79
CA PRO A 660 -6.63 14.66 13.06
C PRO A 660 -5.65 15.76 13.52
N TRP A 661 -4.39 15.36 13.63
CA TRP A 661 -3.22 16.21 13.79
C TRP A 661 -2.26 15.84 12.65
N PRO A 662 -1.73 16.78 11.86
CA PRO A 662 -1.51 18.18 12.16
C PRO A 662 -2.71 19.09 11.89
N TRP A 663 -3.00 20.00 12.82
CA TRP A 663 -3.69 21.24 12.44
C TRP A 663 -2.91 21.93 11.31
N PRO A 664 -3.60 22.61 10.36
CA PRO A 664 -2.92 23.30 9.26
C PRO A 664 -1.81 24.19 9.82
N ASP A 665 -0.65 24.17 9.16
CA ASP A 665 0.49 25.01 9.49
C ASP A 665 0.47 26.24 8.56
N PRO A 666 0.36 27.47 9.07
CA PRO A 666 0.30 27.85 10.49
C PRO A 666 -1.08 27.60 11.11
N LEU A 667 -1.05 27.30 12.42
CA LEU A 667 -2.21 27.20 13.30
C LEU A 667 -3.18 28.38 13.04
N PRO A 668 -4.46 28.15 12.68
CA PRO A 668 -5.37 29.24 12.36
C PRO A 668 -5.46 30.24 13.51
N ALA A 669 -5.38 31.53 13.20
CA ALA A 669 -5.52 32.58 14.20
C ALA A 669 -6.88 32.45 14.91
N GLY A 670 -6.86 32.18 16.22
CA GLY A 670 -8.07 32.02 17.04
C GLY A 670 -8.61 30.59 17.16
N ALA A 671 -7.93 29.58 16.61
CA ALA A 671 -8.21 28.19 16.97
C ALA A 671 -7.90 28.00 18.46
N ALA A 672 -8.93 27.89 19.30
CA ALA A 672 -8.74 27.51 20.68
C ALA A 672 -8.14 26.11 20.69
N ALA A 673 -6.98 25.96 21.33
CA ALA A 673 -6.40 24.65 21.45
C ALA A 673 -7.37 23.73 22.20
N VAL A 674 -7.58 22.55 21.63
CA VAL A 674 -8.44 21.53 22.21
C VAL A 674 -7.91 21.19 23.60
N ALA A 675 -8.70 21.49 24.64
CA ALA A 675 -8.36 21.10 25.99
C ALA A 675 -8.46 19.57 26.11
N CYS A 676 -7.39 18.93 26.58
CA CYS A 676 -7.33 17.49 26.74
C CYS A 676 -6.60 17.17 28.05
N ASP A 677 -7.34 16.63 29.01
CA ASP A 677 -6.80 16.16 30.28
C ASP A 677 -6.07 14.81 30.13
N ALA A 678 -5.61 14.23 31.24
CA ALA A 678 -4.91 12.95 31.23
C ALA A 678 -5.78 11.80 30.68
N ALA A 679 -7.09 11.80 30.94
CA ALA A 679 -8.00 10.75 30.48
C ALA A 679 -8.28 10.85 28.98
N CYS A 680 -8.50 12.07 28.48
CA CYS A 680 -8.57 12.39 27.06
C CYS A 680 -7.29 11.96 26.34
N ARG A 681 -6.10 12.27 26.90
CA ARG A 681 -4.81 11.89 26.31
C ARG A 681 -4.61 10.38 26.26
N ALA A 682 -4.94 9.66 27.33
CA ALA A 682 -4.89 8.20 27.34
C ALA A 682 -5.83 7.59 26.29
N THR A 683 -6.96 8.23 26.01
CA THR A 683 -7.88 7.81 24.94
C THR A 683 -7.28 8.05 23.56
N CYS A 684 -6.71 9.23 23.33
CA CYS A 684 -6.00 9.54 22.09
C CYS A 684 -4.75 8.69 21.85
N GLU A 685 -4.01 8.36 22.91
CA GLU A 685 -2.89 7.45 22.82
C GLU A 685 -3.35 6.04 22.43
N ARG A 686 -4.43 5.54 23.06
CA ARG A 686 -5.04 4.26 22.67
C ARG A 686 -5.47 4.24 21.21
N LEU A 687 -6.06 5.33 20.69
CA LEU A 687 -6.38 5.45 19.26
C LEU A 687 -5.13 5.29 18.39
N VAL A 688 -4.05 6.00 18.71
CA VAL A 688 -2.80 5.90 17.96
C VAL A 688 -2.24 4.48 18.03
N LEU A 689 -2.22 3.85 19.20
CA LEU A 689 -1.74 2.48 19.35
C LEU A 689 -2.63 1.47 18.61
N ALA A 690 -3.96 1.65 18.61
CA ALA A 690 -4.88 0.82 17.85
C ALA A 690 -4.61 0.90 16.33
N ARG A 691 -4.40 2.11 15.80
CA ARG A 691 -4.00 2.31 14.38
C ARG A 691 -2.67 1.64 14.04
N LYS A 692 -1.73 1.67 14.96
CA LYS A 692 -0.43 1.01 14.86
C LYS A 692 -0.53 -0.51 14.94
N ALA A 693 -1.57 -1.00 15.61
CA ALA A 693 -1.81 -2.41 15.87
C ALA A 693 -2.84 -3.06 14.94
N ARG A 694 -3.39 -2.31 13.98
CA ARG A 694 -4.31 -2.88 13.00
C ARG A 694 -3.63 -3.94 12.15
N ARG A 695 -4.43 -4.88 11.65
CA ARG A 695 -3.95 -5.90 10.73
C ARG A 695 -3.33 -5.21 9.52
N ILE A 696 -2.10 -5.58 9.21
CA ILE A 696 -1.43 -5.12 8.01
C ILE A 696 -1.71 -6.10 6.88
N HIS A 697 -1.57 -7.41 7.05
CA HIS A 697 -1.77 -8.38 5.94
C HIS A 697 -2.85 -9.40 6.24
N HIS A 698 -3.51 -9.88 5.18
CA HIS A 698 -4.37 -11.06 5.21
C HIS A 698 -3.52 -12.31 5.01
N LEU A 699 -3.80 -13.36 5.77
CA LEU A 699 -3.11 -14.64 5.66
C LEU A 699 -4.07 -15.67 5.10
N SER A 700 -3.64 -16.29 4.01
CA SER A 700 -4.35 -17.34 3.30
C SER A 700 -4.31 -18.69 4.02
N GLU A 701 -3.27 -18.91 4.83
CA GLU A 701 -2.97 -20.20 5.42
C GLU A 701 -3.92 -20.47 6.58
N THR A 702 -4.95 -21.25 6.30
CA THR A 702 -5.91 -21.70 7.32
C THR A 702 -5.43 -23.06 7.85
N CYS A 703 -5.38 -23.21 9.16
CA CYS A 703 -5.07 -24.48 9.82
C CYS A 703 -6.29 -25.43 9.79
N THR A 704 -6.97 -25.63 8.65
CA THR A 704 -8.22 -26.42 8.55
C THR A 704 -8.00 -27.80 7.90
N SER A 705 -8.99 -28.71 8.06
CA SER A 705 -8.83 -30.17 8.14
C SER A 705 -9.19 -30.98 6.87
N GLY A 706 -8.71 -30.59 5.69
CA GLY A 706 -8.91 -31.32 4.42
C GLY A 706 -7.74 -32.27 4.06
N SER A 707 -8.01 -33.38 3.38
CA SER A 707 -7.18 -34.61 3.43
C SER A 707 -5.83 -34.61 2.68
N ASP A 708 -5.49 -33.60 1.89
CA ASP A 708 -4.12 -33.41 1.36
C ASP A 708 -3.41 -32.18 1.96
N ALA A 709 -3.93 -31.70 3.09
CA ALA A 709 -3.28 -30.72 3.96
C ALA A 709 -2.46 -31.43 5.06
N SER A 710 -1.30 -31.98 4.70
CA SER A 710 -0.25 -32.30 5.69
C SER A 710 0.27 -30.98 6.28
N ASP A 711 -0.50 -30.33 7.15
CA ASP A 711 -0.46 -30.68 8.56
C ASP A 711 -1.21 -29.62 9.37
N THR A 712 -2.51 -29.85 9.57
CA THR A 712 -3.27 -29.17 10.62
C THR A 712 -2.64 -29.44 12.00
N ALA A 713 -1.98 -30.60 12.17
CA ALA A 713 -1.20 -30.95 13.36
C ALA A 713 0.04 -30.04 13.52
N ASP A 714 0.85 -29.84 12.48
CA ASP A 714 2.02 -28.94 12.50
C ASP A 714 1.64 -27.48 12.71
N CYS A 715 0.51 -27.04 12.14
CA CYS A 715 -0.02 -25.70 12.34
C CYS A 715 -0.39 -25.48 13.82
N LEU A 716 -1.05 -26.47 14.45
CA LEU A 716 -1.37 -26.48 15.88
C LEU A 716 -0.16 -26.77 16.78
N GLU A 717 0.89 -27.42 16.28
CA GLU A 717 2.15 -27.65 17.02
C GLU A 717 3.03 -26.40 17.00
N ALA A 718 3.04 -25.67 15.87
CA ALA A 718 3.68 -24.37 15.72
C ALA A 718 2.91 -23.24 16.43
N PHE A 719 1.58 -23.36 16.54
CA PHE A 719 0.66 -22.40 17.13
C PHE A 719 -0.43 -23.10 17.97
N PRO A 720 -0.08 -23.65 19.16
CA PRO A 720 -1.04 -24.39 19.96
C PRO A 720 -2.14 -23.47 20.48
N ALA A 721 -3.39 -23.94 20.46
CA ALA A 721 -4.59 -23.13 20.70
C ALA A 721 -4.62 -22.43 22.08
N ASP A 722 -3.81 -22.92 23.04
CA ASP A 722 -3.61 -22.31 24.35
C ASP A 722 -2.65 -21.11 24.34
N ARG A 723 -1.77 -21.01 23.33
CA ARG A 723 -0.86 -19.87 23.08
C ARG A 723 -1.34 -18.97 21.93
N TYR A 724 -1.96 -19.56 20.92
CA TYR A 724 -2.37 -18.94 19.66
C TYR A 724 -3.65 -19.62 19.18
N PRO A 725 -4.85 -19.22 19.66
CA PRO A 725 -6.08 -19.65 18.99
C PRO A 725 -6.00 -19.05 17.60
N PHE A 726 -5.65 -19.83 16.58
CA PHE A 726 -5.64 -19.36 15.21
C PHE A 726 -7.09 -19.42 14.69
N PRO A 727 -7.67 -18.33 14.17
CA PRO A 727 -7.21 -16.94 14.23
C PRO A 727 -7.92 -16.20 15.37
N ARG A 728 -7.19 -15.70 16.37
CA ARG A 728 -7.57 -14.46 17.02
C ARG A 728 -7.32 -13.40 15.95
N ALA A 729 -8.29 -13.23 15.08
CA ALA A 729 -8.95 -11.96 14.86
C ALA A 729 -8.20 -10.66 15.23
N ASN A 730 -7.79 -10.54 16.49
CA ASN A 730 -7.23 -9.34 17.13
C ASN A 730 -5.82 -9.56 17.74
N GLY A 731 -5.02 -10.50 17.23
CA GLY A 731 -3.72 -10.83 17.82
C GLY A 731 -2.79 -9.62 17.98
N PRO A 732 -1.90 -9.60 18.99
CA PRO A 732 -0.99 -8.49 19.16
C PRO A 732 0.07 -8.47 18.05
N VAL A 733 0.47 -7.28 17.61
CA VAL A 733 1.66 -7.05 16.79
C VAL A 733 2.89 -7.60 17.49
N ILE A 734 3.02 -7.31 18.78
CA ILE A 734 4.05 -7.83 19.66
C ILE A 734 3.52 -7.84 21.10
N ALA A 735 3.81 -8.89 21.86
CA ALA A 735 3.51 -8.94 23.29
C ALA A 735 4.62 -9.65 24.08
N PHE A 736 4.94 -9.12 25.27
CA PHE A 736 5.98 -9.65 26.16
C PHE A 736 5.81 -9.12 27.58
N ARG A 737 6.53 -9.73 28.54
CA ARG A 737 6.64 -9.24 29.92
C ARG A 737 8.07 -8.84 30.21
N ALA A 738 8.33 -7.55 30.35
CA ALA A 738 9.68 -7.06 30.65
C ALA A 738 9.99 -7.14 32.15
N GLY A 739 11.19 -7.59 32.48
CA GLY A 739 11.72 -7.61 33.85
C GLY A 739 13.16 -7.12 33.91
N VAL A 740 13.67 -6.95 35.12
CA VAL A 740 15.07 -6.58 35.36
C VAL A 740 15.76 -7.64 36.21
N ARG A 741 16.92 -8.12 35.75
CA ARG A 741 17.81 -8.96 36.54
C ARG A 741 18.77 -8.05 37.28
N ARG A 742 18.74 -8.10 38.61
CA ARG A 742 19.73 -7.44 39.47
C ARG A 742 20.75 -8.48 39.96
N ALA A 743 22.01 -8.08 40.13
CA ALA A 743 22.96 -8.93 40.84
C ALA A 743 22.51 -9.18 42.28
N THR A 744 22.67 -10.41 42.75
CA THR A 744 22.20 -10.88 44.06
C THR A 744 22.80 -10.09 45.23
N SER A 745 23.92 -9.40 45.03
CA SER A 745 24.58 -8.57 46.04
C SER A 745 23.93 -7.19 46.25
N ARG A 746 23.00 -6.73 45.39
CA ARG A 746 22.36 -5.40 45.47
C ARG A 746 20.89 -5.39 45.02
N PRO A 747 19.97 -6.01 45.79
CA PRO A 747 18.57 -6.12 45.40
C PRO A 747 17.77 -4.80 45.43
N ALA A 748 18.27 -3.77 46.15
CA ALA A 748 17.57 -2.49 46.36
C ALA A 748 18.08 -1.33 45.48
N GLU A 749 18.95 -1.60 44.50
CA GLU A 749 19.48 -0.56 43.62
C GLU A 749 18.41 -0.09 42.63
N ALA A 750 18.26 1.24 42.50
CA ALA A 750 17.35 1.84 41.53
C ALA A 750 17.66 1.35 40.11
N THR A 751 16.63 1.17 39.29
CA THR A 751 16.81 0.75 37.91
C THR A 751 17.58 1.80 37.13
N GLN A 752 18.73 1.42 36.57
CA GLN A 752 19.63 2.36 35.90
C GLN A 752 19.05 2.83 34.57
N ARG A 753 19.14 4.14 34.32
CA ARG A 753 18.77 4.73 33.02
C ARG A 753 19.62 4.15 31.90
N GLY A 754 19.00 3.93 30.74
CA GLY A 754 19.70 3.49 29.52
C GLY A 754 19.83 1.98 29.40
N LEU A 755 19.31 1.21 30.37
CA LEU A 755 19.06 -0.20 30.15
C LEU A 755 18.09 -0.36 28.98
N ALA A 756 18.48 -1.18 28.00
CA ALA A 756 17.69 -1.43 26.80
C ALA A 756 17.73 -2.92 26.42
N LEU A 757 16.68 -3.34 25.72
CA LEU A 757 16.56 -4.63 25.04
C LEU A 757 16.12 -4.34 23.61
N THR A 758 16.83 -4.88 22.63
CA THR A 758 16.42 -4.83 21.22
C THR A 758 15.86 -6.19 20.81
N LEU A 759 14.82 -6.19 19.96
CA LEU A 759 14.21 -7.39 19.40
C LEU A 759 14.04 -7.16 17.89
N THR A 760 14.44 -8.10 17.05
CA THR A 760 14.16 -8.02 15.61
C THR A 760 13.04 -8.99 15.28
N THR A 761 11.93 -8.49 14.74
CA THR A 761 10.83 -9.31 14.21
C THR A 761 10.95 -9.49 12.71
N ARG A 762 10.43 -10.61 12.23
CA ARG A 762 10.21 -10.91 10.82
C ARG A 762 8.71 -11.13 10.62
N SER A 763 8.11 -10.46 9.63
CA SER A 763 6.70 -10.65 9.28
C SER A 763 6.44 -12.06 8.73
N GLY A 764 7.46 -12.64 8.11
CA GLY A 764 7.37 -13.93 7.43
C GLY A 764 6.72 -13.87 6.05
N LEU A 765 6.34 -12.68 5.61
CA LEU A 765 5.69 -12.48 4.33
C LEU A 765 6.75 -12.35 3.24
N SER A 766 6.58 -13.16 2.20
CA SER A 766 7.34 -13.10 0.96
C SER A 766 6.31 -12.94 -0.14
N PRO A 767 5.85 -11.70 -0.41
CA PRO A 767 4.82 -11.43 -1.40
C PRO A 767 5.18 -12.08 -2.73
N ALA A 768 4.22 -12.72 -3.39
CA ALA A 768 4.39 -13.20 -4.74
C ALA A 768 4.58 -11.99 -5.66
N SER A 769 5.82 -11.82 -6.12
CA SER A 769 6.19 -10.78 -7.08
C SER A 769 6.92 -11.39 -8.28
N ARG A 770 6.94 -10.63 -9.36
CA ARG A 770 7.82 -10.85 -10.50
C ARG A 770 8.42 -9.50 -10.87
N GLY A 771 9.72 -9.46 -11.05
CA GLY A 771 10.43 -8.25 -11.48
C GLY A 771 11.22 -8.54 -12.75
N ASP A 772 11.85 -7.50 -13.27
CA ASP A 772 12.82 -7.62 -14.36
C ASP A 772 13.91 -8.67 -14.02
N PRO A 773 14.09 -9.71 -14.86
CA PRO A 773 15.11 -10.75 -14.69
C PRO A 773 16.56 -10.26 -14.89
N SER A 774 16.82 -8.94 -14.92
CA SER A 774 18.15 -8.35 -15.03
C SER A 774 18.92 -8.11 -13.70
N PRO A 775 19.28 -9.14 -12.87
CA PRO A 775 20.36 -9.02 -11.90
C PRO A 775 21.63 -9.80 -12.29
N SER A 776 21.81 -10.18 -13.56
CA SER A 776 22.95 -11.03 -13.95
C SER A 776 24.33 -10.38 -13.80
N SER A 777 24.42 -9.05 -13.60
CA SER A 777 25.63 -8.40 -13.13
C SER A 777 25.53 -8.08 -11.63
N SER A 778 26.53 -8.49 -10.86
CA SER A 778 26.71 -8.17 -9.43
C SER A 778 26.79 -6.66 -9.10
N ASP A 779 26.57 -5.80 -10.08
CA ASP A 779 26.46 -4.37 -9.89
C ASP A 779 24.98 -4.08 -9.64
N SER A 780 24.67 -3.48 -8.49
CA SER A 780 23.34 -3.05 -8.10
C SER A 780 22.77 -2.03 -9.11
N VAL A 781 22.25 -2.50 -10.23
CA VAL A 781 21.45 -1.68 -11.15
C VAL A 781 20.16 -1.35 -10.40
N SER A 782 19.80 -0.07 -10.39
CA SER A 782 18.54 0.39 -9.82
C SER A 782 17.39 -0.34 -10.50
N ALA A 783 16.45 -0.89 -9.74
CA ALA A 783 15.26 -1.52 -10.28
C ALA A 783 14.58 -0.59 -11.30
N THR A 784 14.35 -1.09 -12.52
CA THR A 784 13.65 -0.33 -13.55
C THR A 784 12.18 -0.19 -13.18
N ALA A 785 11.64 1.02 -13.25
CA ALA A 785 10.25 1.27 -12.91
C ALA A 785 9.30 0.75 -14.01
N PRO A 786 8.26 -0.05 -13.66
CA PRO A 786 7.20 -0.40 -14.58
C PRO A 786 6.29 0.81 -14.82
N MET A 787 5.65 0.87 -15.99
CA MET A 787 4.89 2.05 -16.44
C MET A 787 3.38 1.82 -16.58
N GLY A 788 2.95 0.58 -16.75
CA GLY A 788 1.55 0.23 -16.98
C GLY A 788 1.29 -1.26 -16.80
N ALA A 789 0.05 -1.68 -17.01
CA ALA A 789 -0.29 -3.10 -17.13
C ALA A 789 -1.52 -3.26 -18.03
N ALA A 790 -1.50 -4.29 -18.87
CA ALA A 790 -2.64 -4.75 -19.64
C ALA A 790 -2.82 -6.25 -19.47
N THR A 791 -4.02 -6.73 -19.78
CA THR A 791 -4.47 -8.07 -19.42
C THR A 791 -5.11 -8.70 -20.67
N PHE A 792 -4.77 -9.95 -20.99
CA PHE A 792 -5.33 -10.68 -22.14
C PHE A 792 -5.62 -12.15 -21.85
N ASP A 793 -6.75 -12.64 -22.35
CA ASP A 793 -7.11 -14.05 -22.32
C ASP A 793 -6.73 -14.74 -23.65
N ARG A 794 -5.66 -15.54 -23.64
CA ARG A 794 -5.22 -16.32 -24.81
C ARG A 794 -6.06 -17.58 -25.02
N SER A 795 -6.78 -18.05 -24.01
CA SER A 795 -7.45 -19.35 -24.03
C SER A 795 -8.54 -19.50 -25.11
N GLY A 796 -9.08 -18.37 -25.60
CA GLY A 796 -10.05 -18.37 -26.70
C GLY A 796 -9.48 -18.78 -28.05
N TRP A 797 -8.15 -18.81 -28.21
CA TRP A 797 -7.45 -18.99 -29.48
C TRP A 797 -6.98 -20.43 -29.70
N SER A 798 -7.08 -20.89 -30.94
CA SER A 798 -6.76 -22.27 -31.31
C SER A 798 -5.26 -22.55 -31.09
N GLY A 799 -4.94 -23.57 -30.31
CA GLY A 799 -3.56 -23.94 -29.97
C GLY A 799 -3.03 -23.29 -28.69
N HIS A 800 -3.78 -22.34 -28.12
CA HIS A 800 -3.42 -21.58 -26.92
C HIS A 800 -4.43 -21.81 -25.78
N GLU A 801 -5.24 -22.87 -25.86
CA GLU A 801 -6.24 -23.19 -24.83
C GLU A 801 -5.61 -23.46 -23.45
N ALA A 802 -4.31 -23.78 -23.39
CA ALA A 802 -3.57 -24.03 -22.16
C ALA A 802 -2.86 -22.79 -21.58
N ASP A 803 -2.67 -21.73 -22.37
CA ASP A 803 -1.88 -20.55 -21.99
C ASP A 803 -2.59 -19.71 -20.93
N GLY A 804 -3.92 -19.82 -20.87
CA GLY A 804 -4.75 -19.11 -19.91
C GLY A 804 -4.68 -17.59 -20.10
N TYR A 805 -4.59 -16.88 -18.97
CA TYR A 805 -4.60 -15.43 -18.94
C TYR A 805 -3.19 -14.86 -18.75
N ARG A 806 -2.89 -13.78 -19.48
CA ARG A 806 -1.59 -13.10 -19.55
C ARG A 806 -1.68 -11.64 -19.06
N PHE A 807 -0.61 -11.15 -18.46
CA PHE A 807 -0.45 -9.77 -18.02
C PHE A 807 0.82 -9.20 -18.64
N TYR A 808 0.69 -8.09 -19.35
CA TYR A 808 1.81 -7.42 -20.00
C TYR A 808 2.16 -6.15 -19.24
N VAL A 809 3.45 -5.99 -18.89
CA VAL A 809 3.94 -4.86 -18.10
C VAL A 809 5.16 -4.25 -18.79
N PRO A 810 5.07 -3.01 -19.32
CA PRO A 810 6.21 -2.32 -19.89
C PRO A 810 7.12 -1.70 -18.81
N TYR A 811 8.42 -1.73 -19.06
CA TYR A 811 9.47 -1.17 -18.21
C TYR A 811 10.27 -0.08 -18.93
N LEU A 812 10.66 0.97 -18.21
CA LEU A 812 11.33 2.14 -18.80
C LEU A 812 12.65 1.86 -19.54
N ASP A 813 13.26 0.71 -19.32
CA ASP A 813 14.52 0.29 -19.94
C ASP A 813 14.34 -0.45 -21.27
N GLY A 814 13.11 -0.54 -21.77
CA GLY A 814 12.83 -1.11 -23.08
C GLY A 814 12.27 -2.53 -23.05
N HIS A 815 12.03 -3.11 -21.87
CA HIS A 815 11.46 -4.44 -21.77
C HIS A 815 9.93 -4.40 -21.67
N LEU A 816 9.29 -5.46 -22.18
CA LEU A 816 7.90 -5.78 -21.93
C LEU A 816 7.84 -7.20 -21.36
N ILE A 817 7.40 -7.34 -20.11
CA ILE A 817 7.31 -8.66 -19.50
C ILE A 817 5.88 -9.19 -19.62
N ASP A 818 5.74 -10.43 -20.09
CA ASP A 818 4.51 -11.22 -20.06
C ASP A 818 4.53 -12.16 -18.85
N PHE A 819 3.47 -12.09 -18.05
CA PHE A 819 3.28 -12.95 -16.90
C PHE A 819 1.97 -13.74 -16.97
N SER A 820 2.01 -15.00 -16.53
CA SER A 820 0.81 -15.74 -16.16
C SER A 820 0.79 -16.03 -14.66
N PRO A 821 -0.30 -15.70 -13.94
CA PRO A 821 -0.44 -16.10 -12.54
C PRO A 821 -0.57 -17.62 -12.38
N SER A 822 -0.87 -18.35 -13.46
CA SER A 822 -1.03 -19.82 -13.45
C SER A 822 0.29 -20.59 -13.62
N GLU A 823 1.37 -19.89 -13.99
CA GLU A 823 2.71 -20.46 -14.18
C GLU A 823 3.56 -20.23 -12.91
N GLY A 824 4.32 -21.26 -12.52
CA GLY A 824 5.19 -21.19 -11.34
C GLY A 824 6.37 -20.23 -11.55
N SER A 825 7.05 -19.82 -10.46
CA SER A 825 8.17 -18.85 -10.51
C SER A 825 9.39 -19.30 -11.33
N SER A 826 9.47 -20.56 -11.76
CA SER A 826 10.55 -21.08 -12.61
C SER A 826 10.30 -20.93 -14.11
N GLU A 827 9.10 -20.52 -14.54
CA GLU A 827 8.68 -20.46 -15.95
C GLU A 827 8.32 -19.03 -16.35
N THR A 828 9.20 -18.07 -16.04
CA THR A 828 9.06 -16.71 -16.61
C THR A 828 9.70 -16.72 -17.99
N GLU A 829 8.91 -16.61 -19.06
CA GLU A 829 9.43 -16.35 -20.40
C GLU A 829 9.68 -14.84 -20.53
N GLU A 830 10.96 -14.47 -20.62
CA GLU A 830 11.38 -13.12 -20.92
C GLU A 830 11.16 -12.86 -22.42
N LEU A 831 10.26 -11.93 -22.74
CA LEU A 831 10.02 -11.49 -24.10
C LEU A 831 10.84 -10.22 -24.37
N TRP A 832 12.06 -10.45 -24.87
CA TRP A 832 12.98 -9.50 -25.54
C TRP A 832 13.48 -8.29 -24.74
#